data_AF-A0A8C4L3E3-F1
#
_entry.id   AF-A0A8C4L3E3-F1
#
_cell.length_a   1.000
_cell.length_b   1.000
_cell.length_c   1.000
_cell.angle_alpha   90.00
_cell.angle_beta   90.00
_cell.angle_gamma   90.00
#
_symmetry.space_group_name_H-M   'P 1'
#
loop_
_entity.id
_entity.type
_entity.pdbx_description
1 polymer ?
#
loop_
_entity_poly.entity_id
_entity_poly.type
_entity_poly.pdbx_seq_one_letter_code
_entity_poly.pdbx_strand_id
1 'polypeptide(L)'
;MVLQARNKHREAAPKPPQPPRASQSPLRGAPDAGAGEPGPERAPPSPRRKGAAGRKGPRAESAAPPARGGLGGRLAAGLRGALGLRRAGRGRTWTTLLLGEQSHITHLFENDRHFSHLSTLEREMAFRTEMGLYYSYFKTIVEAPSFLNGVWMIMNDKLTEYPLVINTLKRFNLYPEVILASWYRIYTKIMDLIGIQTKICWTVTRGEGLSPIESCEGLGDPACFYVAVIFILNGLMMALFFIYGTYLSGSRLGGLVTVLCFFFNHGECTRVMWTPPLRESFSYPFLVLQMLLVTHILRATKLYRGSLIALCISNVFFMLPWQFAQFVLLTQIASLFAVYVVGYIDICKLQKIIYIHMISLALCFVLMFGNSMLLTSYYASSLVIIWVSVIQGCFCLFGTVILKYLTSKIFGIADDAHIGNLLTSKFFSYKDFDTLLYTCAAEFDFMEKETPLRYTKTLLLPVVLVVFIAIVRKVLGVKNIFSFFQLVYHALQLLAYTALGILIMRLKLFLTPHMCVMASLICSRQLFGWLFCKVHPGAVVLAVLAAMSIQGSANLQTQWNIVGEFSNLPQEELIEWIKYSTKPDAVFAGAMPTMASVKLSALRPVVNHPHYEDAGLRARTKIVYSMYSRKAAEEVKRELIKLQVNYYILEESWCIRRSKPGCSMPEIWDVEDPANAGKPPLCNLLVKDSKPHFTTVFQNSVYKVLEVIEE
;
A
#
# COMPACT_ATOMS: atom_id res chain seq x y z
N MET A 1 11.72 -2.29 1.35
CA MET A 1 10.89 -1.25 0.67
C MET A 1 11.54 -0.83 -0.66
N VAL A 2 11.55 -1.68 -1.69
CA VAL A 2 12.40 -1.52 -2.89
C VAL A 2 11.65 -1.06 -4.15
N LEU A 3 12.46 -0.55 -5.10
CA LEU A 3 12.15 -0.06 -6.44
C LEU A 3 11.02 -0.81 -7.17
N GLN A 4 9.98 -0.09 -7.56
CA GLN A 4 9.03 -0.47 -8.61
C GLN A 4 8.93 0.69 -9.60
N ALA A 5 9.92 0.77 -10.48
CA ALA A 5 9.83 1.65 -11.63
C ALA A 5 8.73 1.14 -12.57
N ARG A 6 7.67 1.94 -12.72
CA ARG A 6 6.70 1.81 -13.82
C ARG A 6 7.47 1.82 -15.14
N ASN A 7 7.29 0.79 -15.99
CA ASN A 7 7.72 0.88 -17.39
C ASN A 7 6.93 2.02 -18.04
N LYS A 8 7.57 3.17 -18.21
CA LYS A 8 6.98 4.36 -18.87
C LYS A 8 7.14 4.29 -20.40
N HIS A 9 7.85 3.29 -20.91
CA HIS A 9 7.91 2.95 -22.32
C HIS A 9 6.86 1.88 -22.64
N ARG A 10 5.69 2.34 -23.10
CA ARG A 10 5.03 1.65 -24.21
C ARG A 10 5.89 1.97 -25.42
N GLU A 11 6.55 0.98 -26.00
CA GLU A 11 6.94 1.12 -27.40
C GLU A 11 5.64 1.19 -28.21
N ALA A 12 5.52 2.23 -29.03
CA ALA A 12 4.36 2.36 -29.90
C ALA A 12 4.49 1.32 -31.02
N ALA A 13 3.64 0.29 -30.99
CA ALA A 13 3.49 -0.60 -32.13
C ALA A 13 3.24 0.26 -33.39
N PRO A 14 3.99 0.06 -34.49
CA PRO A 14 3.84 0.86 -35.68
C PRO A 14 2.42 0.68 -36.24
N LYS A 15 1.75 1.80 -36.55
CA LYS A 15 0.43 1.75 -37.21
C LYS A 15 0.57 1.02 -38.56
N PRO A 16 -0.36 0.12 -38.93
CA PRO A 16 -0.40 -0.40 -40.29
C PRO A 16 -0.61 0.76 -41.29
N PRO A 17 0.03 0.70 -42.47
CA PRO A 17 -0.05 1.78 -43.45
C PRO A 17 -1.50 1.95 -43.96
N GLN A 18 -1.98 3.19 -43.98
CA GLN A 18 -3.25 3.51 -44.61
C GLN A 18 -3.11 3.46 -46.14
N PRO A 19 -4.10 2.93 -46.89
CA PRO A 19 -4.10 3.00 -48.35
C PRO A 19 -4.20 4.45 -48.82
N PRO A 20 -3.61 4.80 -49.98
CA PRO A 20 -3.53 6.18 -50.45
C PRO A 20 -4.91 6.76 -50.77
N ARG A 21 -5.15 8.01 -50.33
CA ARG A 21 -6.35 8.77 -50.69
C ARG A 21 -6.31 9.16 -52.17
N ALA A 22 -7.32 8.74 -52.92
CA ALA A 22 -7.59 9.27 -54.25
C ALA A 22 -7.96 10.76 -54.19
N SER A 23 -7.57 11.50 -55.22
CA SER A 23 -7.82 12.93 -55.41
C SER A 23 -9.31 13.26 -55.57
N GLN A 24 -9.77 14.33 -54.93
CA GLN A 24 -11.07 14.93 -55.24
C GLN A 24 -10.96 15.92 -56.41
N SER A 25 -11.90 15.83 -57.35
CA SER A 25 -12.29 16.93 -58.23
C SER A 25 -13.83 16.91 -58.38
N PRO A 26 -14.50 18.07 -58.56
CA PRO A 26 -15.93 18.22 -58.27
C PRO A 26 -16.81 18.17 -59.53
N LEU A 27 -18.13 17.89 -59.39
CA LEU A 27 -19.20 18.48 -60.24
C LEU A 27 -20.64 18.11 -59.77
N ARG A 28 -21.49 19.15 -59.66
CA ARG A 28 -22.95 19.28 -59.89
C ARG A 28 -23.93 18.09 -59.69
N GLY A 29 -25.06 18.37 -59.03
CA GLY A 29 -26.35 17.74 -59.33
C GLY A 29 -27.35 17.66 -58.17
N ALA A 30 -28.47 18.40 -58.26
CA ALA A 30 -29.73 18.22 -57.51
C ALA A 30 -30.87 18.04 -58.55
N PRO A 31 -32.16 17.73 -58.23
CA PRO A 31 -32.84 17.76 -56.93
C PRO A 31 -33.85 16.58 -56.67
N ASP A 32 -34.82 16.83 -55.77
CA ASP A 32 -36.15 16.18 -55.57
C ASP A 32 -36.26 14.86 -54.74
N ALA A 33 -37.27 14.63 -53.88
CA ALA A 33 -38.34 15.51 -53.32
C ALA A 33 -39.05 14.88 -52.08
N GLY A 34 -39.85 15.68 -51.33
CA GLY A 34 -40.81 15.25 -50.27
C GLY A 34 -40.36 15.55 -48.82
N ALA A 35 -40.83 16.60 -48.12
CA ALA A 35 -42.14 16.82 -47.49
C ALA A 35 -42.54 15.75 -46.43
N GLY A 36 -42.89 16.06 -45.17
CA GLY A 36 -42.98 17.30 -44.38
C GLY A 36 -43.42 17.02 -42.93
N GLU A 37 -43.15 17.92 -41.97
CA GLU A 37 -43.52 17.84 -40.53
C GLU A 37 -45.03 18.15 -40.26
N PRO A 38 -45.61 18.30 -39.02
CA PRO A 38 -45.07 18.23 -37.63
C PRO A 38 -45.96 17.50 -36.56
N GLY A 39 -45.60 17.57 -35.26
CA GLY A 39 -46.47 17.26 -34.08
C GLY A 39 -47.27 18.50 -33.60
N PRO A 40 -47.68 18.67 -32.31
CA PRO A 40 -47.59 17.82 -31.09
C PRO A 40 -48.88 17.85 -30.16
N GLU A 41 -48.72 17.61 -28.83
CA GLU A 41 -49.58 17.98 -27.66
C GLU A 41 -50.54 16.97 -26.95
N ARG A 42 -51.27 17.43 -25.89
CA ARG A 42 -51.50 16.74 -24.57
C ARG A 42 -52.92 16.17 -24.29
N ALA A 43 -52.96 15.28 -23.26
CA ALA A 43 -54.03 14.65 -22.42
C ALA A 43 -55.36 15.43 -22.13
N PRO A 44 -56.44 14.91 -21.46
CA PRO A 44 -56.61 13.74 -20.52
C PRO A 44 -57.90 12.89 -20.86
N PRO A 45 -58.72 12.21 -19.96
CA PRO A 45 -58.70 11.90 -18.51
C PRO A 45 -59.04 10.41 -18.12
N SER A 46 -59.83 10.16 -17.04
CA SER A 46 -60.11 8.85 -16.37
C SER A 46 -61.59 8.70 -15.88
N PRO A 47 -62.06 7.50 -15.44
CA PRO A 47 -62.95 7.46 -14.24
C PRO A 47 -62.90 6.24 -13.26
N ARG A 48 -62.76 6.56 -11.95
CA ARG A 48 -63.40 6.05 -10.69
C ARG A 48 -64.03 4.64 -10.48
N ARG A 49 -63.72 4.03 -9.31
CA ARG A 49 -64.59 3.71 -8.11
C ARG A 49 -63.72 3.07 -6.98
N LYS A 50 -63.60 3.57 -5.73
CA LYS A 50 -64.46 3.47 -4.49
C LYS A 50 -64.94 2.02 -4.18
N GLY A 51 -64.80 1.38 -3.00
CA GLY A 51 -64.24 1.65 -1.65
C GLY A 51 -64.25 0.33 -0.80
N ALA A 52 -64.17 0.21 0.55
CA ALA A 52 -63.92 1.12 1.69
C ALA A 52 -63.72 0.33 3.05
N ALA A 53 -63.09 0.97 4.07
CA ALA A 53 -63.19 0.80 5.55
C ALA A 53 -62.98 -0.55 6.32
N GLY A 54 -62.13 -0.54 7.38
CA GLY A 54 -62.58 -0.92 8.75
C GLY A 54 -61.80 -1.92 9.66
N ARG A 55 -61.27 -1.41 10.80
CA ARG A 55 -61.02 -2.07 12.14
C ARG A 55 -59.80 -3.01 12.39
N LYS A 56 -59.55 -3.31 13.69
CA LYS A 56 -58.24 -3.65 14.32
C LYS A 56 -58.19 -5.02 15.05
N GLY A 57 -57.08 -5.77 14.86
CA GLY A 57 -56.41 -6.68 15.85
C GLY A 57 -57.11 -8.00 16.23
N PRO A 58 -56.43 -8.96 16.94
CA PRO A 58 -55.10 -8.89 17.58
C PRO A 58 -54.12 -10.08 17.29
N ARG A 59 -52.90 -10.01 17.90
CA ARG A 59 -51.86 -11.04 18.24
C ARG A 59 -51.76 -12.35 17.39
N ALA A 60 -50.65 -12.69 16.73
CA ALA A 60 -49.22 -12.85 17.11
C ALA A 60 -48.84 -14.24 17.70
N GLU A 61 -48.10 -15.02 16.92
CA GLU A 61 -47.26 -16.14 17.38
C GLU A 61 -45.92 -16.17 16.59
N SER A 62 -44.94 -16.97 17.03
CA SER A 62 -43.51 -16.64 16.95
C SER A 62 -42.73 -17.19 15.75
N ALA A 63 -41.83 -16.36 15.20
CA ALA A 63 -40.81 -16.78 14.24
C ALA A 63 -39.44 -16.99 14.93
N ALA A 64 -38.70 -18.00 14.46
CA ALA A 64 -37.39 -18.42 14.97
C ALA A 64 -36.28 -17.35 14.83
N PRO A 65 -35.21 -17.39 15.65
CA PRO A 65 -34.16 -16.38 15.64
C PRO A 65 -33.21 -16.52 14.42
N PRO A 66 -32.79 -15.41 13.79
CA PRO A 66 -31.86 -15.47 12.66
C PRO A 66 -30.41 -15.75 13.10
N ALA A 67 -29.65 -16.37 12.19
CA ALA A 67 -28.32 -16.92 12.45
C ALA A 67 -27.26 -15.90 12.94
N ARG A 68 -26.26 -16.42 13.66
CA ARG A 68 -25.11 -15.68 14.19
C ARG A 68 -24.34 -14.93 13.08
N GLY A 69 -24.37 -13.60 13.13
CA GLY A 69 -23.55 -12.76 12.25
C GLY A 69 -22.03 -13.00 12.38
N GLY A 70 -21.34 -12.95 11.24
CA GLY A 70 -19.90 -13.22 11.09
C GLY A 70 -18.96 -12.20 11.78
N LEU A 71 -17.66 -12.47 11.68
CA LEU A 71 -16.61 -11.81 12.46
C LEU A 71 -16.61 -10.26 12.32
N GLY A 72 -16.74 -9.74 11.11
CA GLY A 72 -16.85 -8.28 10.86
C GLY A 72 -18.11 -7.66 11.49
N GLY A 73 -19.21 -8.41 11.58
CA GLY A 73 -20.42 -8.00 12.29
C GLY A 73 -20.21 -7.88 13.80
N ARG A 74 -19.43 -8.80 14.39
CA ARG A 74 -19.06 -8.77 15.82
C ARG A 74 -18.06 -7.66 16.13
N LEU A 75 -17.04 -7.47 15.30
CA LEU A 75 -16.10 -6.34 15.38
C LEU A 75 -16.86 -5.01 15.31
N ALA A 76 -17.75 -4.85 14.32
CA ALA A 76 -18.59 -3.65 14.20
C ALA A 76 -19.62 -3.51 15.35
N ALA A 77 -20.05 -4.59 16.00
CA ALA A 77 -20.90 -4.52 17.19
C ALA A 77 -20.10 -4.08 18.43
N GLY A 78 -18.90 -4.61 18.63
CA GLY A 78 -17.96 -4.17 19.67
C GLY A 78 -17.57 -2.70 19.49
N LEU A 79 -17.23 -2.28 18.27
CA LEU A 79 -17.00 -0.86 17.95
C LEU A 79 -18.23 0.01 18.23
N ARG A 80 -19.44 -0.43 17.85
CA ARG A 80 -20.68 0.32 18.10
C ARG A 80 -20.99 0.46 19.60
N GLY A 81 -20.66 -0.56 20.40
CA GLY A 81 -20.72 -0.52 21.87
C GLY A 81 -19.69 0.46 22.45
N ALA A 82 -18.43 0.36 22.03
CA ALA A 82 -17.34 1.23 22.50
C ALA A 82 -17.52 2.71 22.10
N LEU A 83 -18.11 2.98 20.93
CA LEU A 83 -18.32 4.35 20.40
C LEU A 83 -19.69 4.96 20.79
N GLY A 84 -20.52 4.28 21.58
CA GLY A 84 -21.81 4.82 22.06
C GLY A 84 -22.86 5.11 20.97
N LEU A 85 -22.74 4.48 19.79
CA LEU A 85 -23.48 4.87 18.58
C LEU A 85 -24.89 4.25 18.51
N ARG A 86 -25.90 4.97 19.06
CA ARG A 86 -27.33 4.58 19.12
C ARG A 86 -27.90 3.95 17.82
N ARG A 87 -28.72 2.89 17.96
CA ARG A 87 -29.41 2.19 16.85
C ARG A 87 -30.31 3.16 16.06
N ALA A 88 -30.01 3.36 14.78
CA ALA A 88 -30.91 3.96 13.77
C ALA A 88 -30.44 3.59 12.35
N GLY A 89 -31.27 2.89 11.57
CA GLY A 89 -31.18 2.73 10.09
C GLY A 89 -29.88 2.18 9.48
N ARG A 90 -28.99 1.55 10.25
CA ARG A 90 -27.53 1.60 10.00
C ARG A 90 -26.91 0.48 9.14
N GLY A 91 -27.71 -0.29 8.39
CA GLY A 91 -27.21 -1.43 7.59
C GLY A 91 -26.70 -1.04 6.20
N ARG A 92 -27.62 -0.60 5.34
CA ARG A 92 -27.40 -0.49 3.88
C ARG A 92 -26.23 0.41 3.46
N THR A 93 -26.11 1.61 4.03
CA THR A 93 -25.08 2.59 3.62
C THR A 93 -23.64 2.08 3.82
N TRP A 94 -23.46 1.12 4.73
CA TRP A 94 -22.15 0.55 5.04
C TRP A 94 -21.81 -0.55 4.06
N THR A 95 -22.72 -1.49 3.84
CA THR A 95 -22.57 -2.52 2.81
C THR A 95 -22.39 -1.91 1.43
N THR A 96 -23.05 -0.80 1.09
CA THR A 96 -22.86 -0.13 -0.21
C THR A 96 -21.48 0.54 -0.34
N LEU A 97 -20.91 1.09 0.73
CA LEU A 97 -19.56 1.67 0.68
C LEU A 97 -18.47 0.58 0.64
N LEU A 98 -18.63 -0.49 1.43
CA LEU A 98 -17.76 -1.67 1.41
C LEU A 98 -17.70 -2.29 0.01
N LEU A 99 -18.87 -2.63 -0.55
CA LEU A 99 -19.00 -3.27 -1.86
C LEU A 99 -18.64 -2.32 -3.01
N GLY A 100 -18.96 -1.03 -2.88
CA GLY A 100 -18.63 -0.02 -3.89
C GLY A 100 -17.13 0.16 -4.08
N GLU A 101 -16.37 0.32 -2.98
CA GLU A 101 -14.90 0.40 -3.05
C GLU A 101 -14.28 -0.91 -3.54
N GLN A 102 -14.74 -2.05 -3.02
CA GLN A 102 -14.25 -3.36 -3.45
C GLN A 102 -14.47 -3.56 -4.96
N SER A 103 -15.66 -3.23 -5.48
CA SER A 103 -15.98 -3.30 -6.91
C SER A 103 -15.16 -2.32 -7.73
N HIS A 104 -14.95 -1.10 -7.23
CA HIS A 104 -14.16 -0.06 -7.91
C HIS A 104 -12.70 -0.49 -8.08
N ILE A 105 -12.07 -1.00 -7.02
CA ILE A 105 -10.68 -1.47 -7.07
C ILE A 105 -10.56 -2.74 -7.90
N THR A 106 -11.51 -3.67 -7.79
CA THR A 106 -11.51 -4.90 -8.62
C THR A 106 -11.55 -4.54 -10.11
N HIS A 107 -12.45 -3.63 -10.51
CA HIS A 107 -12.54 -3.15 -11.90
C HIS A 107 -11.28 -2.40 -12.36
N LEU A 108 -10.64 -1.61 -11.49
CA LEU A 108 -9.38 -0.93 -11.85
C LEU A 108 -8.20 -1.90 -11.99
N PHE A 109 -8.11 -2.91 -11.12
CA PHE A 109 -7.07 -3.95 -11.19
C PHE A 109 -7.26 -4.86 -12.41
N GLU A 110 -8.50 -5.21 -12.73
CA GLU A 110 -8.82 -6.01 -13.91
C GLU A 110 -8.55 -5.24 -15.19
N ASN A 111 -9.00 -3.98 -15.32
CA ASN A 111 -8.73 -3.16 -16.50
C ASN A 111 -7.22 -2.90 -16.73
N ASP A 112 -6.41 -2.77 -15.68
CA ASP A 112 -4.96 -2.50 -15.79
C ASP A 112 -4.15 -3.74 -16.25
N ARG A 113 -4.65 -4.95 -16.00
CA ARG A 113 -3.86 -6.20 -16.12
C ARG A 113 -4.49 -7.36 -16.88
N HIS A 114 -5.82 -7.39 -17.02
CA HIS A 114 -6.62 -8.58 -17.40
C HIS A 114 -6.31 -9.81 -16.53
N PHE A 115 -6.23 -9.62 -15.21
CA PHE A 115 -5.75 -10.61 -14.25
C PHE A 115 -6.54 -11.94 -14.24
N SER A 116 -7.85 -11.90 -14.51
CA SER A 116 -8.69 -13.10 -14.67
C SER A 116 -8.27 -13.96 -15.87
N HIS A 117 -7.83 -13.34 -16.96
CA HIS A 117 -7.42 -14.02 -18.19
C HIS A 117 -5.97 -14.55 -18.15
N LEU A 118 -5.12 -14.00 -17.28
CA LEU A 118 -3.74 -14.46 -17.09
C LEU A 118 -3.68 -15.90 -16.56
N SER A 119 -2.75 -16.69 -17.11
CA SER A 119 -2.38 -18.00 -16.56
C SER A 119 -1.78 -17.90 -15.15
N THR A 120 -1.70 -19.04 -14.44
CA THR A 120 -1.09 -19.09 -13.09
C THR A 120 0.33 -18.52 -13.06
N LEU A 121 1.16 -18.82 -14.09
CA LEU A 121 2.52 -18.29 -14.17
C LEU A 121 2.55 -16.78 -14.41
N GLU A 122 1.70 -16.26 -15.32
CA GLU A 122 1.61 -14.83 -15.58
C GLU A 122 1.10 -14.04 -14.36
N ARG A 123 0.13 -14.57 -13.60
CA ARG A 123 -0.34 -13.96 -12.35
C ARG A 123 0.76 -13.86 -11.30
N GLU A 124 1.60 -14.89 -11.20
CA GLU A 124 2.77 -14.88 -10.32
C GLU A 124 3.81 -13.84 -10.76
N MET A 125 4.15 -13.79 -12.05
CA MET A 125 5.05 -12.76 -12.60
C MET A 125 4.49 -11.33 -12.45
N ALA A 126 3.16 -11.19 -12.41
CA ALA A 126 2.51 -9.91 -12.14
C ALA A 126 2.67 -9.45 -10.67
N PHE A 127 3.05 -10.35 -9.74
CA PHE A 127 3.46 -10.02 -8.38
C PHE A 127 4.96 -9.71 -8.31
N ARG A 128 5.35 -8.51 -8.76
CA ARG A 128 6.76 -8.07 -8.79
C ARG A 128 7.32 -7.69 -7.41
N THR A 129 8.63 -7.85 -7.25
CA THR A 129 9.41 -7.46 -6.05
C THR A 129 8.85 -8.04 -4.74
N GLU A 130 8.51 -7.19 -3.77
CA GLU A 130 8.04 -7.59 -2.44
C GLU A 130 6.70 -8.33 -2.52
N MET A 131 5.85 -8.00 -3.51
CA MET A 131 4.55 -8.64 -3.70
C MET A 131 4.71 -10.14 -3.96
N GLY A 132 5.61 -10.52 -4.86
CA GLY A 132 5.90 -11.92 -5.18
C GLY A 132 6.61 -12.64 -4.04
N LEU A 133 7.50 -11.93 -3.34
CA LEU A 133 8.16 -12.47 -2.16
C LEU A 133 7.12 -12.82 -1.05
N TYR A 134 6.19 -11.92 -0.72
CA TYR A 134 5.15 -12.22 0.27
C TYR A 134 4.18 -13.31 -0.20
N TYR A 135 3.73 -13.24 -1.47
CA TYR A 135 2.85 -14.27 -2.04
C TYR A 135 3.53 -15.66 -2.07
N SER A 136 4.85 -15.75 -2.25
CA SER A 136 5.57 -17.03 -2.21
C SER A 136 5.38 -17.78 -0.88
N TYR A 137 5.34 -17.08 0.26
CA TYR A 137 5.11 -17.72 1.55
C TYR A 137 3.66 -18.16 1.73
N PHE A 138 2.70 -17.36 1.29
CA PHE A 138 1.29 -17.77 1.26
C PHE A 138 1.10 -19.03 0.41
N LYS A 139 1.68 -19.06 -0.80
CA LYS A 139 1.70 -20.22 -1.70
C LYS A 139 2.30 -21.46 -1.03
N THR A 140 3.49 -21.37 -0.44
CA THR A 140 4.11 -22.49 0.32
C THR A 140 3.20 -23.02 1.44
N ILE A 141 2.55 -22.16 2.22
CA ILE A 141 1.64 -22.60 3.28
C ILE A 141 0.36 -23.21 2.70
N VAL A 142 -0.10 -22.80 1.52
CA VAL A 142 -1.29 -23.36 0.85
C VAL A 142 -1.02 -24.71 0.18
N GLU A 143 0.10 -24.86 -0.52
CA GLU A 143 0.46 -26.04 -1.30
C GLU A 143 1.03 -27.20 -0.47
N ALA A 144 1.52 -26.94 0.76
CA ALA A 144 2.01 -27.98 1.66
C ALA A 144 0.96 -29.10 1.95
N PRO A 145 1.36 -30.31 2.40
CA PRO A 145 0.41 -31.36 2.76
C PRO A 145 -0.43 -31.01 4.00
N SER A 146 0.09 -30.16 4.90
CA SER A 146 -0.66 -29.68 6.08
C SER A 146 -0.28 -28.24 6.42
N PHE A 147 -1.18 -27.53 7.11
CA PHE A 147 -0.92 -26.16 7.57
C PHE A 147 0.31 -26.08 8.49
N LEU A 148 0.46 -27.02 9.43
CA LEU A 148 1.62 -27.06 10.33
C LEU A 148 2.93 -27.33 9.58
N ASN A 149 2.92 -28.19 8.56
CA ASN A 149 4.11 -28.39 7.72
C ASN A 149 4.44 -27.13 6.92
N GLY A 150 3.43 -26.46 6.33
CA GLY A 150 3.62 -25.19 5.63
C GLY A 150 4.22 -24.10 6.53
N VAL A 151 3.74 -23.99 7.78
CA VAL A 151 4.33 -23.08 8.79
C VAL A 151 5.76 -23.50 9.16
N TRP A 152 6.04 -24.79 9.33
CA TRP A 152 7.38 -25.29 9.61
C TRP A 152 8.37 -25.01 8.46
N MET A 153 7.94 -25.18 7.20
CA MET A 153 8.74 -24.87 6.00
C MET A 153 9.15 -23.39 5.96
N ILE A 154 8.24 -22.45 6.24
CA ILE A 154 8.60 -21.02 6.26
C ILE A 154 9.42 -20.63 7.50
N MET A 155 9.30 -21.35 8.61
CA MET A 155 10.13 -21.14 9.81
C MET A 155 11.55 -21.69 9.67
N ASN A 156 11.79 -22.59 8.70
CA ASN A 156 13.08 -23.20 8.40
C ASN A 156 13.41 -23.03 6.91
N ASP A 157 13.19 -21.83 6.37
CA ASP A 157 13.33 -21.54 4.95
C ASP A 157 14.82 -21.54 4.55
N LYS A 158 15.14 -22.35 3.55
CA LYS A 158 16.49 -22.45 2.95
C LYS A 158 16.60 -21.75 1.59
N LEU A 159 15.49 -21.19 1.08
CA LEU A 159 15.39 -20.71 -0.30
C LEU A 159 15.61 -19.21 -0.41
N THR A 160 15.37 -18.45 0.65
CA THR A 160 15.31 -16.98 0.59
C THR A 160 16.67 -16.31 0.78
N GLU A 161 17.50 -16.79 1.69
CA GLU A 161 18.82 -16.22 2.02
C GLU A 161 19.93 -17.30 1.92
N TYR A 162 19.88 -18.18 0.90
CA TYR A 162 20.77 -19.36 0.77
C TYR A 162 22.27 -18.97 0.85
N PRO A 163 23.14 -19.68 1.59
CA PRO A 163 22.94 -20.96 2.28
C PRO A 163 22.35 -20.87 3.69
N LEU A 164 21.93 -19.69 4.15
CA LEU A 164 21.40 -19.53 5.50
C LEU A 164 20.00 -20.16 5.61
N VAL A 165 19.73 -20.79 6.75
CA VAL A 165 18.38 -21.23 7.12
C VAL A 165 17.77 -20.15 8.00
N ILE A 166 16.69 -19.52 7.54
CA ILE A 166 16.09 -18.37 8.23
C ILE A 166 14.64 -18.64 8.66
N ASN A 167 14.27 -18.07 9.81
CA ASN A 167 12.88 -18.01 10.24
C ASN A 167 12.21 -16.79 9.59
N THR A 168 11.56 -17.02 8.45
CA THR A 168 10.96 -15.94 7.64
C THR A 168 9.77 -15.29 8.32
N LEU A 169 9.08 -16.01 9.21
CA LEU A 169 7.97 -15.48 10.01
C LEU A 169 8.47 -14.38 10.97
N LYS A 170 9.60 -14.63 11.66
CA LYS A 170 10.30 -13.62 12.47
C LYS A 170 10.91 -12.51 11.61
N ARG A 171 11.54 -12.86 10.48
CA ARG A 171 12.28 -11.94 9.62
C ARG A 171 11.40 -10.90 8.93
N PHE A 172 10.29 -11.32 8.32
CA PHE A 172 9.47 -10.49 7.42
C PHE A 172 8.06 -10.20 7.96
N ASN A 173 7.76 -10.56 9.21
CA ASN A 173 6.45 -10.40 9.85
C ASN A 173 5.29 -11.00 9.04
N LEU A 174 5.40 -12.27 8.65
CA LEU A 174 4.44 -13.00 7.77
C LEU A 174 3.07 -13.33 8.40
N TYR A 175 2.62 -12.55 9.37
CA TYR A 175 1.34 -12.72 10.05
C TYR A 175 0.13 -12.68 9.10
N PRO A 176 0.02 -11.75 8.13
CA PRO A 176 -1.08 -11.77 7.16
C PRO A 176 -1.10 -13.06 6.33
N GLU A 177 0.04 -13.50 5.82
CA GLU A 177 0.15 -14.66 4.93
C GLU A 177 -0.26 -15.95 5.65
N VAL A 178 0.19 -16.14 6.89
CA VAL A 178 -0.18 -17.29 7.74
C VAL A 178 -1.69 -17.30 8.03
N ILE A 179 -2.28 -16.15 8.37
CA ILE A 179 -3.72 -16.05 8.64
C ILE A 179 -4.53 -16.30 7.37
N LEU A 180 -4.13 -15.72 6.23
CA LEU A 180 -4.82 -15.89 4.96
C LEU A 180 -4.71 -17.31 4.41
N ALA A 181 -3.55 -17.96 4.54
CA ALA A 181 -3.38 -19.35 4.13
C ALA A 181 -4.22 -20.32 4.99
N SER A 182 -4.36 -20.02 6.29
CA SER A 182 -5.29 -20.73 7.18
C SER A 182 -6.74 -20.54 6.73
N TRP A 183 -7.16 -19.30 6.46
CA TRP A 183 -8.52 -19.01 5.98
C TRP A 183 -8.80 -19.63 4.61
N TYR A 184 -7.85 -19.62 3.67
CA TYR A 184 -7.99 -20.26 2.36
C TYR A 184 -8.18 -21.77 2.50
N ARG A 185 -7.32 -22.46 3.28
CA ARG A 185 -7.45 -23.90 3.53
C ARG A 185 -8.74 -24.29 4.26
N ILE A 186 -9.28 -23.41 5.09
CA ILE A 186 -10.59 -23.61 5.74
C ILE A 186 -11.70 -23.39 4.71
N TYR A 187 -11.59 -22.36 3.88
CA TYR A 187 -12.56 -22.04 2.83
C TYR A 187 -12.67 -23.15 1.79
N THR A 188 -11.55 -23.63 1.22
CA THR A 188 -11.56 -24.72 0.22
C THR A 188 -12.17 -25.97 0.83
N LYS A 189 -11.67 -26.45 1.98
CA LYS A 189 -12.24 -27.62 2.67
C LYS A 189 -13.74 -27.50 2.95
N ILE A 190 -14.24 -26.34 3.34
CA ILE A 190 -15.68 -26.14 3.57
C ILE A 190 -16.46 -26.21 2.25
N MET A 191 -15.94 -25.60 1.17
CA MET A 191 -16.63 -25.59 -0.12
C MET A 191 -16.59 -26.95 -0.81
N ASP A 192 -15.47 -27.68 -0.70
CA ASP A 192 -15.32 -29.08 -1.12
C ASP A 192 -16.32 -29.99 -0.39
N LEU A 193 -16.50 -29.81 0.93
CA LEU A 193 -17.49 -30.54 1.73
C LEU A 193 -18.95 -30.21 1.38
N ILE A 194 -19.23 -29.02 0.83
CA ILE A 194 -20.58 -28.62 0.39
C ILE A 194 -20.79 -28.95 -1.11
N GLY A 195 -19.72 -29.30 -1.84
CA GLY A 195 -19.77 -29.60 -3.28
C GLY A 195 -19.93 -28.36 -4.18
N ILE A 196 -19.56 -27.17 -3.70
CA ILE A 196 -19.66 -25.92 -4.47
C ILE A 196 -18.37 -25.70 -5.26
N GLN A 197 -18.46 -25.60 -6.58
CA GLN A 197 -17.32 -25.20 -7.42
C GLN A 197 -16.93 -23.73 -7.14
N THR A 198 -15.72 -23.53 -6.62
CA THR A 198 -15.20 -22.20 -6.24
C THR A 198 -14.27 -21.57 -7.27
N LYS A 199 -13.92 -22.32 -8.32
CA LYS A 199 -13.13 -21.85 -9.46
C LYS A 199 -13.72 -22.35 -10.78
N ILE A 200 -13.60 -21.54 -11.82
CA ILE A 200 -13.97 -21.86 -13.20
C ILE A 200 -12.69 -21.75 -14.03
N CYS A 201 -12.40 -22.74 -14.86
CA CYS A 201 -11.17 -22.77 -15.67
C CYS A 201 -11.51 -22.68 -17.15
N TRP A 202 -10.78 -21.82 -17.86
CA TRP A 202 -10.92 -21.51 -19.27
C TRP A 202 -9.59 -21.73 -19.99
N THR A 203 -9.63 -22.21 -21.24
CA THR A 203 -8.43 -22.29 -22.07
C THR A 203 -8.29 -21.02 -22.90
N VAL A 204 -7.20 -20.26 -22.71
CA VAL A 204 -6.96 -18.97 -23.37
C VAL A 204 -5.90 -19.14 -24.46
N THR A 205 -6.24 -18.77 -25.69
CA THR A 205 -5.32 -18.71 -26.83
C THR A 205 -4.55 -17.38 -26.82
N ARG A 206 -3.22 -17.42 -26.68
CA ARG A 206 -2.38 -16.24 -26.44
C ARG A 206 -1.90 -15.50 -27.70
N GLY A 207 -2.31 -15.95 -28.89
CA GLY A 207 -1.91 -15.41 -30.19
C GLY A 207 -1.35 -16.49 -31.13
N GLU A 208 -0.91 -16.08 -32.33
CA GLU A 208 -0.25 -16.99 -33.27
C GLU A 208 1.13 -17.44 -32.74
N GLY A 209 1.39 -18.74 -32.73
CA GLY A 209 2.68 -19.32 -32.35
C GLY A 209 2.90 -19.62 -30.86
N LEU A 210 1.99 -19.21 -29.97
CA LEU A 210 2.05 -19.55 -28.54
C LEU A 210 1.08 -20.69 -28.17
N SER A 211 1.49 -21.57 -27.28
CA SER A 211 0.63 -22.65 -26.78
C SER A 211 -0.55 -22.08 -25.97
N PRO A 212 -1.77 -22.64 -26.11
CA PRO A 212 -2.90 -22.24 -25.28
C PRO A 212 -2.65 -22.64 -23.81
N ILE A 213 -3.04 -21.78 -22.87
CA ILE A 213 -2.82 -22.02 -21.44
C ILE A 213 -4.15 -22.00 -20.69
N GLU A 214 -4.25 -22.83 -19.65
CA GLU A 214 -5.39 -22.85 -18.73
C GLU A 214 -5.31 -21.67 -17.75
N SER A 215 -6.39 -20.90 -17.66
CA SER A 215 -6.60 -19.84 -16.67
C SER A 215 -7.82 -20.18 -15.81
N CYS A 216 -7.62 -20.32 -14.50
CA CYS A 216 -8.69 -20.57 -13.54
C CYS A 216 -9.03 -19.31 -12.74
N GLU A 217 -10.26 -18.82 -12.81
CA GLU A 217 -10.74 -17.67 -12.03
C GLU A 217 -11.62 -18.09 -10.84
N GLY A 218 -11.76 -17.20 -9.85
CA GLY A 218 -12.63 -17.38 -8.69
C GLY A 218 -11.91 -17.47 -7.35
N LEU A 219 -12.65 -17.49 -6.24
CA LEU A 219 -12.10 -17.55 -4.88
C LEU A 219 -11.43 -18.90 -4.55
N GLY A 220 -11.62 -19.92 -5.39
CA GLY A 220 -10.87 -21.17 -5.34
C GLY A 220 -9.43 -21.06 -5.88
N ASP A 221 -9.09 -20.02 -6.65
CA ASP A 221 -7.70 -19.78 -7.05
C ASP A 221 -6.93 -19.05 -5.92
N PRO A 222 -5.72 -19.51 -5.54
CA PRO A 222 -4.97 -18.90 -4.45
C PRO A 222 -4.61 -17.42 -4.69
N ALA A 223 -4.29 -17.03 -5.93
CA ALA A 223 -3.89 -15.66 -6.25
C ALA A 223 -5.11 -14.72 -6.22
N CYS A 224 -6.23 -15.14 -6.82
CA CYS A 224 -7.50 -14.42 -6.77
C CYS A 224 -8.01 -14.26 -5.32
N PHE A 225 -7.97 -15.32 -4.50
CA PHE A 225 -8.37 -15.25 -3.09
C PHE A 225 -7.51 -14.25 -2.31
N TYR A 226 -6.19 -14.32 -2.47
CA TYR A 226 -5.23 -13.48 -1.76
C TYR A 226 -5.46 -11.99 -2.04
N VAL A 227 -5.66 -11.63 -3.32
CA VAL A 227 -5.98 -10.25 -3.74
C VAL A 227 -7.39 -9.83 -3.27
N ALA A 228 -8.39 -10.70 -3.36
CA ALA A 228 -9.76 -10.40 -2.98
C ALA A 228 -9.90 -10.01 -1.50
N VAL A 229 -9.19 -10.68 -0.58
CA VAL A 229 -9.23 -10.32 0.86
C VAL A 229 -8.63 -8.94 1.12
N ILE A 230 -7.60 -8.54 0.37
CA ILE A 230 -7.02 -7.20 0.44
C ILE A 230 -8.02 -6.14 -0.05
N PHE A 231 -8.76 -6.41 -1.11
CA PHE A 231 -9.80 -5.50 -1.62
C PHE A 231 -10.98 -5.36 -0.64
N ILE A 232 -11.39 -6.45 0.03
CA ILE A 232 -12.38 -6.41 1.12
C ILE A 232 -11.87 -5.53 2.30
N LEU A 233 -10.59 -5.66 2.63
CA LEU A 233 -9.95 -4.91 3.71
C LEU A 233 -9.80 -3.41 3.38
N ASN A 234 -9.54 -3.06 2.12
CA ASN A 234 -9.57 -1.67 1.65
C ASN A 234 -11.02 -1.13 1.61
N GLY A 235 -12.01 -1.96 1.26
CA GLY A 235 -13.43 -1.62 1.45
C GLY A 235 -13.75 -1.23 2.89
N LEU A 236 -13.25 -2.00 3.87
CA LEU A 236 -13.39 -1.69 5.30
C LEU A 236 -12.74 -0.34 5.68
N MET A 237 -11.58 -0.02 5.12
CA MET A 237 -10.95 1.30 5.28
C MET A 237 -11.87 2.43 4.81
N MET A 238 -12.55 2.30 3.67
CA MET A 238 -13.50 3.31 3.18
C MET A 238 -14.74 3.47 4.06
N ALA A 239 -15.25 2.37 4.61
CA ALA A 239 -16.29 2.44 5.63
C ALA A 239 -15.81 3.18 6.88
N LEU A 240 -14.57 2.94 7.34
CA LEU A 240 -13.97 3.65 8.48
C LEU A 240 -13.78 5.16 8.19
N PHE A 241 -13.34 5.54 6.99
CA PHE A 241 -13.23 6.93 6.57
C PHE A 241 -14.57 7.67 6.61
N PHE A 242 -15.67 7.04 6.18
CA PHE A 242 -17.01 7.61 6.28
C PHE A 242 -17.42 7.87 7.74
N ILE A 243 -17.13 6.94 8.67
CA ILE A 243 -17.33 7.18 10.12
C ILE A 243 -16.53 8.39 10.56
N TYR A 244 -15.24 8.41 10.19
CA TYR A 244 -14.28 9.36 10.72
C TYR A 244 -14.62 10.79 10.29
N GLY A 245 -14.90 11.02 9.00
CA GLY A 245 -15.41 12.30 8.51
C GLY A 245 -16.76 12.69 9.13
N THR A 246 -17.66 11.73 9.37
CA THR A 246 -18.94 11.99 10.06
C THR A 246 -18.75 12.38 11.53
N TYR A 247 -17.81 11.73 12.23
CA TYR A 247 -17.53 11.95 13.64
C TYR A 247 -16.79 13.28 13.88
N LEU A 248 -15.80 13.57 13.03
CA LEU A 248 -14.99 14.78 13.07
C LEU A 248 -15.80 16.04 12.72
N SER A 249 -16.62 15.99 11.67
CA SER A 249 -17.49 17.12 11.28
C SER A 249 -18.77 17.25 12.10
N GLY A 250 -19.23 16.16 12.73
CA GLY A 250 -20.55 16.08 13.36
C GLY A 250 -21.72 15.98 12.38
N SER A 251 -21.46 15.77 11.08
CA SER A 251 -22.48 15.74 10.01
C SER A 251 -22.26 14.56 9.06
N ARG A 252 -23.36 13.94 8.61
CA ARG A 252 -23.30 12.87 7.58
C ARG A 252 -22.72 13.37 6.25
N LEU A 253 -22.90 14.66 5.95
CA LEU A 253 -22.30 15.28 4.75
C LEU A 253 -20.77 15.29 4.84
N GLY A 254 -20.17 15.45 6.02
CA GLY A 254 -18.71 15.40 6.16
C GLY A 254 -18.13 14.01 5.88
N GLY A 255 -18.85 12.94 6.24
CA GLY A 255 -18.49 11.58 5.85
C GLY A 255 -18.54 11.37 4.32
N LEU A 256 -19.58 11.90 3.67
CA LEU A 256 -19.70 11.86 2.20
C LEU A 256 -18.59 12.67 1.52
N VAL A 257 -18.27 13.86 2.03
CA VAL A 257 -17.15 14.69 1.55
C VAL A 257 -15.84 13.92 1.62
N THR A 258 -15.49 13.29 2.75
CA THR A 258 -14.25 12.49 2.86
C THR A 258 -14.19 11.37 1.84
N VAL A 259 -15.28 10.62 1.64
CA VAL A 259 -15.34 9.52 0.67
C VAL A 259 -15.18 10.04 -0.76
N LEU A 260 -15.88 11.09 -1.16
CA LEU A 260 -15.77 11.69 -2.49
C LEU A 260 -14.37 12.29 -2.74
N CYS A 261 -13.81 12.98 -1.75
CA CYS A 261 -12.43 13.51 -1.81
C CYS A 261 -11.41 12.39 -2.03
N PHE A 262 -11.60 11.23 -1.38
CA PHE A 262 -10.74 10.07 -1.53
C PHE A 262 -10.85 9.51 -2.96
N PHE A 263 -12.06 9.26 -3.48
CA PHE A 263 -12.26 8.79 -4.86
C PHE A 263 -11.67 9.75 -5.91
N PHE A 264 -11.94 11.05 -5.81
CA PHE A 264 -11.43 12.05 -6.76
C PHE A 264 -9.89 12.16 -6.79
N ASN A 265 -9.21 11.66 -5.75
CA ASN A 265 -7.76 11.63 -5.62
C ASN A 265 -7.24 10.18 -5.42
N HIS A 266 -7.98 9.16 -5.86
CA HIS A 266 -7.73 7.75 -5.52
C HIS A 266 -6.28 7.30 -5.77
N GLY A 267 -5.69 7.68 -6.91
CA GLY A 267 -4.30 7.34 -7.26
C GLY A 267 -3.21 8.06 -6.46
N GLU A 268 -3.56 9.06 -5.65
CA GLU A 268 -2.66 9.72 -4.69
C GLU A 268 -2.94 9.27 -3.24
N CYS A 269 -4.15 8.75 -2.99
CA CYS A 269 -4.62 8.25 -1.70
C CYS A 269 -4.21 6.79 -1.43
N THR A 270 -4.13 5.95 -2.46
CA THR A 270 -3.78 4.53 -2.34
C THR A 270 -3.13 3.99 -3.61
N ARG A 271 -2.37 2.91 -3.47
CA ARG A 271 -1.76 2.15 -4.57
C ARG A 271 -2.21 0.68 -4.62
N VAL A 272 -3.23 0.31 -3.85
CA VAL A 272 -3.76 -1.06 -3.75
C VAL A 272 -4.18 -1.61 -5.12
N MET A 273 -4.73 -0.77 -6.00
CA MET A 273 -5.11 -1.17 -7.38
C MET A 273 -3.94 -1.60 -8.29
N TRP A 274 -2.70 -1.21 -8.00
CA TRP A 274 -1.53 -1.66 -8.77
C TRP A 274 -0.67 -2.65 -8.00
N THR A 275 -0.72 -2.55 -6.67
CA THR A 275 0.20 -3.24 -5.75
C THR A 275 -0.56 -3.76 -4.52
N PRO A 276 -1.49 -4.72 -4.67
CA PRO A 276 -2.34 -5.12 -3.54
C PRO A 276 -1.56 -5.66 -2.32
N PRO A 277 -0.69 -6.68 -2.45
CA PRO A 277 -0.08 -7.37 -1.31
C PRO A 277 1.20 -6.67 -0.83
N LEU A 278 1.04 -5.41 -0.44
CA LEU A 278 2.04 -4.65 0.30
C LEU A 278 1.66 -4.57 1.78
N ARG A 279 2.66 -4.41 2.64
CA ARG A 279 2.48 -4.41 4.11
C ARG A 279 1.61 -3.26 4.62
N GLU A 280 1.70 -2.10 3.98
CA GLU A 280 0.82 -0.98 4.29
C GLU A 280 -0.65 -1.28 3.96
N SER A 281 -0.95 -2.04 2.89
CA SER A 281 -2.33 -2.38 2.49
C SER A 281 -3.07 -3.14 3.58
N PHE A 282 -2.37 -4.03 4.29
CA PHE A 282 -2.91 -4.77 5.44
C PHE A 282 -3.09 -3.90 6.69
N SER A 283 -2.21 -2.92 6.88
CA SER A 283 -2.08 -2.17 8.14
C SER A 283 -2.90 -0.88 8.16
N TYR A 284 -3.05 -0.23 7.01
CA TYR A 284 -3.67 1.09 6.88
C TYR A 284 -5.11 1.21 7.42
N PRO A 285 -6.03 0.24 7.26
CA PRO A 285 -7.36 0.31 7.88
C PRO A 285 -7.28 0.40 9.41
N PHE A 286 -6.29 -0.27 10.01
CA PHE A 286 -6.06 -0.21 11.45
C PHE A 286 -5.45 1.12 11.90
N LEU A 287 -4.67 1.81 11.05
CA LEU A 287 -4.26 3.21 11.30
C LEU A 287 -5.48 4.15 11.33
N VAL A 288 -6.38 4.04 10.35
CA VAL A 288 -7.59 4.89 10.29
C VAL A 288 -8.49 4.65 11.51
N LEU A 289 -8.66 3.38 11.90
CA LEU A 289 -9.38 3.00 13.13
C LEU A 289 -8.68 3.54 14.40
N GLN A 290 -7.36 3.41 14.47
CA GLN A 290 -6.55 3.85 15.60
C GLN A 290 -6.64 5.38 15.77
N MET A 291 -6.51 6.15 14.69
CA MET A 291 -6.64 7.60 14.71
C MET A 291 -8.06 8.01 15.15
N LEU A 292 -9.11 7.37 14.61
CA LEU A 292 -10.49 7.59 15.04
C LEU A 292 -10.70 7.31 16.54
N LEU A 293 -10.05 6.28 17.10
CA LEU A 293 -10.12 5.94 18.52
C LEU A 293 -9.38 6.96 19.40
N VAL A 294 -8.19 7.42 19.01
CA VAL A 294 -7.48 8.52 19.70
C VAL A 294 -8.33 9.79 19.69
N THR A 295 -8.85 10.18 18.52
CA THR A 295 -9.80 11.29 18.34
C THR A 295 -11.04 11.16 19.23
N HIS A 296 -11.58 9.95 19.37
CA HIS A 296 -12.71 9.69 20.27
C HIS A 296 -12.33 9.86 21.74
N ILE A 297 -11.17 9.33 22.17
CA ILE A 297 -10.66 9.46 23.54
C ILE A 297 -10.37 10.92 23.91
N LEU A 298 -9.79 11.71 23.00
CA LEU A 298 -9.54 13.14 23.20
C LEU A 298 -10.85 13.95 23.40
N ARG A 299 -11.92 13.57 22.70
CA ARG A 299 -13.24 14.22 22.80
C ARG A 299 -14.06 13.75 24.02
N ALA A 300 -13.75 12.58 24.57
CA ALA A 300 -14.52 12.00 25.66
C ALA A 300 -14.20 12.66 27.01
N THR A 301 -15.25 13.06 27.75
CA THR A 301 -15.11 13.58 29.12
C THR A 301 -14.75 12.48 30.12
N LYS A 302 -15.21 11.25 29.90
CA LYS A 302 -14.86 10.05 30.68
C LYS A 302 -14.22 9.00 29.79
N LEU A 303 -13.12 8.39 30.24
CA LEU A 303 -12.43 7.32 29.52
C LEU A 303 -13.12 5.98 29.75
N TYR A 304 -13.64 5.38 28.69
CA TYR A 304 -14.20 4.03 28.72
C TYR A 304 -13.10 2.97 28.51
N ARG A 305 -13.09 1.93 29.36
CA ARG A 305 -12.14 0.80 29.24
C ARG A 305 -12.20 0.13 27.85
N GLY A 306 -13.40 0.00 27.28
CA GLY A 306 -13.59 -0.58 25.94
C GLY A 306 -12.86 0.18 24.83
N SER A 307 -12.85 1.52 24.88
CA SER A 307 -12.15 2.35 23.87
C SER A 307 -10.63 2.25 24.00
N LEU A 308 -10.10 2.07 25.22
CA LEU A 308 -8.67 1.83 25.47
C LEU A 308 -8.24 0.42 25.01
N ILE A 309 -9.06 -0.60 25.25
CA ILE A 309 -8.81 -1.96 24.75
C ILE A 309 -8.86 -1.98 23.22
N ALA A 310 -9.84 -1.31 22.60
CA ALA A 310 -9.93 -1.17 21.15
C ALA A 310 -8.70 -0.44 20.57
N LEU A 311 -8.19 0.60 21.26
CA LEU A 311 -6.96 1.29 20.86
C LEU A 311 -5.75 0.36 20.90
N CYS A 312 -5.61 -0.44 21.97
CA CYS A 312 -4.54 -1.44 22.08
C CYS A 312 -4.58 -2.46 20.94
N ILE A 313 -5.76 -3.04 20.67
CA ILE A 313 -5.95 -4.01 19.60
C ILE A 313 -5.64 -3.37 18.22
N SER A 314 -6.11 -2.13 17.98
CA SER A 314 -5.86 -1.44 16.70
C SER A 314 -4.37 -1.09 16.51
N ASN A 315 -3.66 -0.72 17.59
CA ASN A 315 -2.20 -0.52 17.54
C ASN A 315 -1.47 -1.82 17.18
N VAL A 316 -1.87 -2.96 17.78
CA VAL A 316 -1.25 -4.27 17.52
C VAL A 316 -1.48 -4.69 16.07
N PHE A 317 -2.72 -4.62 15.55
CA PHE A 317 -2.99 -4.93 14.14
C PHE A 317 -2.38 -3.94 13.14
N PHE A 318 -2.04 -2.72 13.56
CA PHE A 318 -1.30 -1.76 12.73
C PHE A 318 0.22 -2.07 12.70
N MET A 319 0.81 -2.48 13.83
CA MET A 319 2.25 -2.76 13.90
C MET A 319 2.62 -4.16 13.40
N LEU A 320 1.81 -5.19 13.65
CA LEU A 320 2.15 -6.57 13.30
C LEU A 320 2.48 -6.79 11.82
N PRO A 321 1.72 -6.28 10.83
CA PRO A 321 2.04 -6.54 9.43
C PRO A 321 3.12 -5.61 8.87
N TRP A 322 3.43 -4.49 9.52
CA TRP A 322 4.20 -3.40 8.91
C TRP A 322 5.20 -2.76 9.88
N GLN A 323 6.47 -3.15 9.74
CA GLN A 323 7.59 -2.67 10.56
C GLN A 323 7.73 -1.14 10.63
N PHE A 324 7.34 -0.42 9.58
CA PHE A 324 7.45 1.03 9.52
C PHE A 324 6.31 1.77 10.24
N ALA A 325 5.29 1.06 10.76
CA ALA A 325 4.21 1.61 11.56
C ALA A 325 4.69 2.46 12.74
N GLN A 326 5.82 2.08 13.34
CA GLN A 326 6.46 2.81 14.46
C GLN A 326 6.77 4.28 14.14
N PHE A 327 7.13 4.60 12.89
CA PHE A 327 7.39 5.99 12.49
C PHE A 327 6.10 6.81 12.42
N VAL A 328 5.00 6.20 11.96
CA VAL A 328 3.68 6.85 11.94
C VAL A 328 3.18 7.07 13.37
N LEU A 329 3.30 6.07 14.26
CA LEU A 329 2.92 6.20 15.66
C LEU A 329 3.80 7.24 16.41
N LEU A 330 5.08 7.35 16.08
CA LEU A 330 5.96 8.40 16.61
C LEU A 330 5.44 9.81 16.29
N THR A 331 5.01 10.07 15.04
CA THR A 331 4.43 11.39 14.69
C THR A 331 3.15 11.68 15.49
N GLN A 332 2.33 10.67 15.74
CA GLN A 332 1.12 10.80 16.56
C GLN A 332 1.43 11.09 18.04
N ILE A 333 2.38 10.37 18.64
CA ILE A 333 2.81 10.62 20.01
C ILE A 333 3.44 12.01 20.14
N ALA A 334 4.25 12.43 19.17
CA ALA A 334 4.80 13.78 19.12
C ALA A 334 3.70 14.86 19.02
N SER A 335 2.69 14.66 18.16
CA SER A 335 1.53 15.56 18.07
C SER A 335 0.72 15.61 19.38
N LEU A 336 0.49 14.47 20.04
CA LEU A 336 -0.20 14.40 21.33
C LEU A 336 0.60 15.09 22.45
N PHE A 337 1.92 14.91 22.48
CA PHE A 337 2.82 15.56 23.42
C PHE A 337 2.87 17.08 23.20
N ALA A 338 2.91 17.54 21.94
CA ALA A 338 2.84 18.96 21.63
C ALA A 338 1.51 19.58 22.08
N VAL A 339 0.37 18.90 21.90
CA VAL A 339 -0.93 19.35 22.46
C VAL A 339 -0.89 19.39 23.99
N TYR A 340 -0.26 18.41 24.66
CA TYR A 340 -0.06 18.44 26.11
C TYR A 340 0.79 19.63 26.57
N VAL A 341 1.92 19.93 25.91
CA VAL A 341 2.81 21.06 26.24
C VAL A 341 2.10 22.42 26.13
N VAL A 342 1.15 22.56 25.20
CA VAL A 342 0.32 23.79 25.07
C VAL A 342 -0.77 23.87 26.17
N GLY A 343 -0.86 22.88 27.08
CA GLY A 343 -1.82 22.85 28.19
C GLY A 343 -3.21 22.38 27.78
N TYR A 344 -3.34 21.69 26.64
CA TYR A 344 -4.61 21.31 26.03
C TYR A 344 -5.09 19.89 26.39
N ILE A 345 -4.26 19.06 27.03
CA ILE A 345 -4.62 17.69 27.43
C ILE A 345 -4.25 17.49 28.90
N ASP A 346 -5.14 16.89 29.68
CA ASP A 346 -4.83 16.48 31.06
C ASP A 346 -3.71 15.42 31.07
N ILE A 347 -2.71 15.60 31.94
CA ILE A 347 -1.63 14.63 32.17
C ILE A 347 -2.14 13.18 32.35
N CYS A 348 -3.22 13.01 33.14
CA CYS A 348 -3.87 11.73 33.41
C CYS A 348 -4.49 11.07 32.16
N LYS A 349 -4.87 11.84 31.13
CA LYS A 349 -5.36 11.31 29.85
C LYS A 349 -4.19 10.91 28.96
N LEU A 350 -3.16 11.77 28.87
CA LEU A 350 -1.95 11.48 28.09
C LEU A 350 -1.25 10.21 28.59
N GLN A 351 -1.01 10.09 29.90
CA GLN A 351 -0.38 8.92 30.51
C GLN A 351 -1.14 7.62 30.22
N LYS A 352 -2.48 7.65 30.22
CA LYS A 352 -3.30 6.47 29.87
C LYS A 352 -3.19 6.08 28.40
N ILE A 353 -3.10 7.06 27.49
CA ILE A 353 -2.85 6.80 26.07
C ILE A 353 -1.46 6.17 25.88
N ILE A 354 -0.42 6.77 26.47
CA ILE A 354 0.97 6.27 26.42
C ILE A 354 1.07 4.86 27.01
N TYR A 355 0.42 4.58 28.13
CA TYR A 355 0.40 3.26 28.75
C TYR A 355 -0.21 2.19 27.83
N ILE A 356 -1.29 2.52 27.10
CA ILE A 356 -1.86 1.63 26.08
C ILE A 356 -0.89 1.42 24.91
N HIS A 357 -0.18 2.46 24.47
CA HIS A 357 0.86 2.31 23.44
C HIS A 357 2.03 1.44 23.93
N MET A 358 2.47 1.57 25.18
CA MET A 358 3.49 0.71 25.80
C MET A 358 3.05 -0.75 25.89
N ILE A 359 1.80 -1.03 26.30
CA ILE A 359 1.25 -2.40 26.27
C ILE A 359 1.22 -2.94 24.84
N SER A 360 0.80 -2.12 23.87
CA SER A 360 0.74 -2.52 22.45
C SER A 360 2.13 -2.86 21.92
N LEU A 361 3.14 -2.07 22.28
CA LEU A 361 4.55 -2.29 21.94
C LEU A 361 5.07 -3.61 22.54
N ALA A 362 4.81 -3.84 23.83
CA ALA A 362 5.23 -5.06 24.52
C ALA A 362 4.56 -6.32 23.94
N LEU A 363 3.26 -6.26 23.62
CA LEU A 363 2.55 -7.35 22.93
C LEU A 363 3.14 -7.62 21.55
N CYS A 364 3.41 -6.59 20.75
CA CYS A 364 4.06 -6.75 19.45
C CYS A 364 5.49 -7.30 19.57
N PHE A 365 6.27 -6.88 20.57
CA PHE A 365 7.62 -7.42 20.81
C PHE A 365 7.60 -8.93 21.09
N VAL A 366 6.67 -9.40 21.93
CA VAL A 366 6.48 -10.84 22.21
C VAL A 366 6.02 -11.59 20.95
N LEU A 367 5.03 -11.05 20.23
CA LEU A 367 4.51 -11.68 19.00
C LEU A 367 5.55 -11.70 17.86
N MET A 368 6.41 -10.70 17.73
CA MET A 368 7.49 -10.67 16.73
C MET A 368 8.75 -11.45 17.17
N PHE A 369 8.62 -12.41 18.10
CA PHE A 369 9.71 -13.27 18.58
C PHE A 369 10.93 -12.49 19.10
N GLY A 370 10.67 -11.41 19.85
CA GLY A 370 11.70 -10.54 20.40
C GLY A 370 12.40 -9.70 19.33
N ASN A 371 11.66 -9.16 18.36
CA ASN A 371 12.22 -8.26 17.35
C ASN A 371 12.81 -7.02 18.01
N SER A 372 14.12 -6.91 17.98
CA SER A 372 14.90 -5.91 18.71
C SER A 372 14.87 -4.53 18.07
N MET A 373 14.67 -4.44 16.75
CA MET A 373 14.47 -3.16 16.02
C MET A 373 13.30 -2.35 16.61
N LEU A 374 12.24 -3.05 17.05
CA LEU A 374 11.06 -2.42 17.65
C LEU A 374 11.40 -1.75 19.00
N LEU A 375 12.32 -2.34 19.78
CA LEU A 375 12.73 -1.86 21.09
C LEU A 375 13.80 -0.76 21.01
N THR A 376 14.72 -0.82 20.03
CA THR A 376 15.70 0.25 19.76
C THR A 376 15.10 1.49 19.08
N SER A 377 13.82 1.45 18.72
CA SER A 377 13.18 2.50 17.95
C SER A 377 13.07 3.84 18.70
N TYR A 378 13.06 4.93 17.93
CA TYR A 378 12.69 6.26 18.43
C TYR A 378 11.28 6.28 19.05
N TYR A 379 10.38 5.42 18.56
CA TYR A 379 9.03 5.28 19.09
C TYR A 379 9.03 4.72 20.52
N ALA A 380 9.68 3.58 20.75
CA ALA A 380 9.84 2.99 22.08
C ALA A 380 10.52 3.97 23.04
N SER A 381 11.61 4.60 22.60
CA SER A 381 12.33 5.61 23.38
C SER A 381 11.44 6.80 23.77
N SER A 382 10.63 7.31 22.84
CA SER A 382 9.74 8.45 23.10
C SER A 382 8.64 8.12 24.11
N LEU A 383 8.07 6.90 24.08
CA LEU A 383 7.03 6.49 25.03
C LEU A 383 7.57 6.45 26.46
N VAL A 384 8.78 5.89 26.66
CA VAL A 384 9.43 5.83 27.98
C VAL A 384 9.72 7.24 28.50
N ILE A 385 10.31 8.10 27.67
CA ILE A 385 10.68 9.46 28.08
C ILE A 385 9.45 10.32 28.40
N ILE A 386 8.37 10.26 27.61
CA ILE A 386 7.16 11.04 27.93
C ILE A 386 6.43 10.47 29.17
N TRP A 387 6.55 9.16 29.43
CA TRP A 387 6.00 8.55 30.65
C TRP A 387 6.74 9.01 31.92
N VAL A 388 8.07 9.13 31.87
CA VAL A 388 8.91 9.55 33.01
C VAL A 388 8.98 11.07 33.16
N SER A 389 9.31 11.81 32.10
CA SER A 389 9.69 13.22 32.13
C SER A 389 8.54 14.14 31.67
N VAL A 390 7.48 14.20 32.47
CA VAL A 390 6.21 14.83 32.08
C VAL A 390 6.21 16.37 32.12
N ILE A 391 7.34 17.02 32.45
CA ILE A 391 7.38 18.43 32.90
C ILE A 391 8.13 19.39 31.96
N GLN A 392 9.04 18.94 31.07
CA GLN A 392 9.78 19.85 30.17
C GLN A 392 9.94 19.32 28.73
N GLY A 393 9.38 20.07 27.78
CA GLY A 393 9.31 19.71 26.36
C GLY A 393 10.67 19.49 25.68
N CYS A 394 11.65 20.37 25.90
CA CYS A 394 12.98 20.25 25.29
C CYS A 394 13.76 19.03 25.83
N PHE A 395 13.58 18.69 27.11
CA PHE A 395 14.22 17.52 27.72
C PHE A 395 13.67 16.21 27.12
N CYS A 396 12.40 16.19 26.70
CA CYS A 396 11.80 15.03 26.05
C CYS A 396 12.49 14.66 24.72
N LEU A 397 12.81 15.64 23.88
CA LEU A 397 13.49 15.39 22.59
C LEU A 397 14.92 14.89 22.81
N PHE A 398 15.68 15.57 23.68
CA PHE A 398 17.06 15.22 23.98
C PHE A 398 17.15 13.84 24.68
N GLY A 399 16.28 13.59 25.66
CA GLY A 399 16.14 12.29 26.32
C GLY A 399 15.75 11.16 25.37
N THR A 400 14.88 11.42 24.38
CA THR A 400 14.52 10.41 23.36
C THR A 400 15.72 10.03 22.49
N VAL A 401 16.54 11.01 22.09
CA VAL A 401 17.76 10.75 21.29
C VAL A 401 18.82 10.01 22.11
N ILE A 402 19.05 10.43 23.37
CA ILE A 402 20.00 9.76 24.27
C ILE A 402 19.55 8.33 24.56
N LEU A 403 18.28 8.11 24.92
CA LEU A 403 17.76 6.78 25.23
C LEU A 403 17.85 5.86 24.00
N LYS A 404 17.55 6.37 22.80
CA LYS A 404 17.72 5.63 21.55
C LYS A 404 19.18 5.24 21.33
N TYR A 405 20.12 6.17 21.49
CA TYR A 405 21.57 5.90 21.36
C TYR A 405 22.06 4.85 22.38
N LEU A 406 21.67 4.98 23.65
CA LEU A 406 22.02 4.01 24.70
C LEU A 406 21.44 2.62 24.40
N THR A 407 20.16 2.56 24.01
CA THR A 407 19.47 1.29 23.70
C THR A 407 20.11 0.60 22.49
N SER A 408 20.37 1.32 21.40
CA SER A 408 21.10 0.78 20.25
C SER A 408 22.49 0.26 20.62
N LYS A 409 23.23 0.95 21.51
CA LYS A 409 24.55 0.52 21.97
C LYS A 409 24.50 -0.72 22.88
N ILE A 410 23.50 -0.84 23.75
CA ILE A 410 23.31 -1.99 24.64
C ILE A 410 22.96 -3.25 23.85
N PHE A 411 22.08 -3.14 22.85
CA PHE A 411 21.65 -4.29 22.04
C PHE A 411 22.55 -4.57 20.82
N GLY A 412 23.53 -3.70 20.51
CA GLY A 412 24.50 -3.91 19.43
C GLY A 412 23.92 -3.81 18.01
N ILE A 413 22.81 -3.11 17.82
CA ILE A 413 22.03 -3.14 16.57
C ILE A 413 22.39 -1.96 15.66
N ALA A 414 22.86 -2.28 14.45
CA ALA A 414 23.20 -1.32 13.40
C ALA A 414 22.11 -1.18 12.32
N ASP A 415 21.00 -1.92 12.40
CA ASP A 415 20.00 -1.98 11.32
C ASP A 415 19.31 -0.63 11.05
N ASP A 416 18.98 0.12 12.11
CA ASP A 416 18.42 1.48 12.01
C ASP A 416 19.42 2.54 11.48
N ALA A 417 20.71 2.22 11.33
CA ALA A 417 21.71 3.17 10.84
C ALA A 417 21.43 3.60 9.39
N HIS A 418 20.89 2.70 8.57
CA HIS A 418 20.55 3.00 7.17
C HIS A 418 19.51 4.12 7.04
N ILE A 419 18.47 4.12 7.88
CA ILE A 419 17.44 5.18 7.87
C ILE A 419 18.04 6.52 8.32
N GLY A 420 18.99 6.49 9.26
CA GLY A 420 19.77 7.66 9.67
C GLY A 420 20.65 8.20 8.53
N ASN A 421 21.34 7.33 7.80
CA ASN A 421 22.15 7.68 6.63
C ASN A 421 21.29 8.25 5.50
N LEU A 422 20.12 7.67 5.23
CA LEU A 422 19.17 8.12 4.21
C LEU A 422 18.57 9.51 4.49
N LEU A 423 18.36 9.85 5.76
CA LEU A 423 18.00 11.21 6.14
C LEU A 423 19.20 12.15 6.06
N THR A 424 20.38 11.69 6.50
CA THR A 424 21.62 12.47 6.43
C THR A 424 21.99 12.83 4.98
N SER A 425 21.91 11.92 4.02
CA SER A 425 22.19 12.18 2.60
C SER A 425 21.18 13.12 1.92
N LYS A 426 19.97 13.23 2.46
CA LYS A 426 18.91 14.10 1.94
C LYS A 426 19.09 15.57 2.35
N PHE A 427 19.71 15.80 3.51
CA PHE A 427 19.94 17.15 4.06
C PHE A 427 21.42 17.59 4.02
N PHE A 428 22.35 16.64 3.97
CA PHE A 428 23.81 16.84 3.97
C PHE A 428 24.44 16.01 2.84
N SER A 429 25.69 16.31 2.47
CA SER A 429 26.38 15.66 1.33
C SER A 429 26.92 14.25 1.63
N TYR A 430 26.26 13.47 2.50
CA TYR A 430 26.62 12.07 2.75
C TYR A 430 26.22 11.17 1.58
N LYS A 431 27.13 10.32 1.11
CA LYS A 431 26.92 9.38 0.00
C LYS A 431 27.66 8.08 0.27
N ASP A 432 26.93 6.97 0.24
CA ASP A 432 27.43 5.60 0.22
C ASP A 432 26.60 4.79 -0.80
N PHE A 433 27.06 3.58 -1.18
CA PHE A 433 26.34 2.71 -2.12
C PHE A 433 24.88 2.47 -1.68
N ASP A 434 24.71 2.14 -0.40
CA ASP A 434 23.43 1.82 0.22
C ASP A 434 22.43 2.98 0.13
N THR A 435 22.85 4.22 0.34
CA THR A 435 21.95 5.36 0.33
C THR A 435 21.71 5.89 -1.09
N LEU A 436 22.70 5.78 -1.98
CA LEU A 436 22.53 6.11 -3.40
C LEU A 436 21.51 5.18 -4.07
N LEU A 437 21.51 3.88 -3.73
CA LEU A 437 20.51 2.91 -4.21
C LEU A 437 19.06 3.36 -3.94
N TYR A 438 18.81 4.05 -2.81
CA TYR A 438 17.50 4.63 -2.49
C TYR A 438 17.31 6.03 -3.07
N THR A 439 18.25 6.95 -2.89
CA THR A 439 18.09 8.37 -3.33
C THR A 439 18.04 8.55 -4.85
N CYS A 440 18.60 7.61 -5.61
CA CYS A 440 18.47 7.54 -7.07
C CYS A 440 17.12 6.94 -7.56
N ALA A 441 16.34 6.33 -6.67
CA ALA A 441 14.99 5.84 -6.95
C ALA A 441 13.95 6.96 -6.83
N ALA A 442 13.08 7.10 -7.83
CA ALA A 442 12.07 8.16 -7.89
C ALA A 442 11.10 8.14 -6.69
N GLU A 443 10.91 6.98 -6.07
CA GLU A 443 9.97 6.78 -4.97
C GLU A 443 10.44 7.30 -3.61
N PHE A 444 11.76 7.42 -3.44
CA PHE A 444 12.41 8.00 -2.27
C PHE A 444 12.85 9.44 -2.50
N ASP A 445 12.53 10.01 -3.67
CA ASP A 445 12.77 11.42 -3.97
C ASP A 445 11.84 12.35 -3.15
N PHE A 446 12.15 13.64 -3.18
CA PHE A 446 11.27 14.69 -2.65
C PHE A 446 9.95 14.76 -3.43
N MET A 447 8.92 15.36 -2.83
CA MET A 447 7.59 15.46 -3.46
C MET A 447 7.65 16.14 -4.84
N GLU A 448 7.22 15.40 -5.87
CA GLU A 448 7.12 15.90 -7.25
C GLU A 448 6.14 17.08 -7.33
N LYS A 449 6.55 18.17 -7.99
CA LYS A 449 5.79 19.44 -8.08
C LYS A 449 4.39 19.28 -8.69
N GLU A 450 4.15 18.23 -9.48
CA GLU A 450 2.82 17.89 -9.99
C GLU A 450 1.84 17.49 -8.88
N THR A 451 2.30 16.87 -7.80
CA THR A 451 1.47 16.34 -6.71
C THR A 451 0.61 17.45 -6.04
N PRO A 452 1.19 18.56 -5.52
CA PRO A 452 0.38 19.66 -4.98
C PRO A 452 -0.45 20.39 -6.04
N LEU A 453 -0.03 20.40 -7.31
CA LEU A 453 -0.81 20.95 -8.41
C LEU A 453 -2.09 20.11 -8.65
N ARG A 454 -2.00 18.78 -8.61
CA ARG A 454 -3.16 17.86 -8.68
C ARG A 454 -4.14 18.11 -7.54
N TYR A 455 -3.65 18.23 -6.30
CA TYR A 455 -4.49 18.57 -5.13
C TYR A 455 -5.16 19.95 -5.23
N THR A 456 -4.54 20.89 -5.96
CA THR A 456 -5.12 22.23 -6.20
C THR A 456 -6.21 22.15 -7.27
N LYS A 457 -5.98 21.41 -8.36
CA LYS A 457 -6.99 21.18 -9.43
C LYS A 457 -8.22 20.43 -8.93
N THR A 458 -8.07 19.48 -7.99
CA THR A 458 -9.21 18.79 -7.34
C THR A 458 -9.83 19.60 -6.19
N LEU A 459 -9.37 20.84 -5.94
CA LEU A 459 -9.74 21.73 -4.84
C LEU A 459 -9.50 21.16 -3.42
N LEU A 460 -8.89 19.98 -3.28
CA LEU A 460 -8.59 19.36 -1.98
C LEU A 460 -7.65 20.23 -1.14
N LEU A 461 -6.55 20.70 -1.72
CA LEU A 461 -5.57 21.55 -1.01
C LEU A 461 -6.19 22.91 -0.61
N PRO A 462 -6.86 23.67 -1.51
CA PRO A 462 -7.61 24.87 -1.13
C PRO A 462 -8.60 24.67 0.02
N VAL A 463 -9.43 23.62 -0.01
CA VAL A 463 -10.38 23.32 1.07
C VAL A 463 -9.67 23.05 2.40
N VAL A 464 -8.60 22.26 2.39
CA VAL A 464 -7.83 21.95 3.60
C VAL A 464 -7.09 23.17 4.14
N LEU A 465 -6.57 24.04 3.28
CA LEU A 465 -5.96 25.32 3.70
C LEU A 465 -6.98 26.25 4.36
N VAL A 466 -8.19 26.37 3.80
CA VAL A 466 -9.27 27.16 4.42
C VAL A 466 -9.67 26.60 5.79
N VAL A 467 -9.79 25.27 5.91
CA VAL A 467 -10.02 24.59 7.20
C VAL A 467 -8.88 24.84 8.19
N PHE A 468 -7.63 24.73 7.77
CA PHE A 468 -6.45 24.94 8.61
C PHE A 468 -6.38 26.39 9.12
N ILE A 469 -6.57 27.38 8.24
CA ILE A 469 -6.64 28.80 8.60
C ILE A 469 -7.79 29.08 9.56
N ALA A 470 -8.96 28.43 9.38
CA ALA A 470 -10.09 28.55 10.30
C ALA A 470 -9.78 27.97 11.69
N ILE A 471 -9.06 26.85 11.77
CA ILE A 471 -8.58 26.27 13.04
C ILE A 471 -7.60 27.24 13.72
N VAL A 472 -6.57 27.72 13.01
CA VAL A 472 -5.57 28.67 13.57
C VAL A 472 -6.24 29.94 14.08
N ARG A 473 -7.15 30.55 13.31
CA ARG A 473 -7.92 31.73 13.75
C ARG A 473 -8.79 31.46 14.98
N LYS A 474 -9.41 30.28 15.08
CA LYS A 474 -10.20 29.89 16.27
C LYS A 474 -9.33 29.67 17.51
N VAL A 475 -8.14 29.08 17.35
CA VAL A 475 -7.16 28.87 18.42
C VAL A 475 -6.63 30.20 18.96
N LEU A 476 -6.32 31.16 18.08
CA LEU A 476 -5.82 32.49 18.48
C LEU A 476 -6.92 33.42 19.05
N GLY A 477 -8.17 33.28 18.59
CA GLY A 477 -9.23 34.27 18.85
C GLY A 477 -10.21 33.96 20.00
N VAL A 478 -10.13 32.80 20.66
CA VAL A 478 -11.17 32.36 21.62
C VAL A 478 -10.55 31.92 22.96
N LYS A 479 -10.90 32.62 24.06
CA LYS A 479 -10.45 32.26 25.43
C LYS A 479 -11.00 30.92 25.93
N ASN A 480 -12.15 30.46 25.43
CA ASN A 480 -12.72 29.12 25.70
C ASN A 480 -12.04 28.03 24.86
N ILE A 481 -10.75 27.86 25.11
CA ILE A 481 -9.80 26.93 24.51
C ILE A 481 -10.25 25.45 24.62
N PHE A 482 -10.95 25.09 25.70
CA PHE A 482 -11.25 23.70 26.10
C PHE A 482 -12.08 22.85 25.12
N SER A 483 -12.65 23.44 24.07
CA SER A 483 -13.52 22.72 23.11
C SER A 483 -12.80 22.20 21.86
N PHE A 484 -11.55 22.62 21.61
CA PHE A 484 -10.92 22.53 20.27
C PHE A 484 -9.69 21.62 20.16
N PHE A 485 -9.25 21.00 21.25
CA PHE A 485 -7.99 20.23 21.35
C PHE A 485 -7.82 19.14 20.27
N GLN A 486 -8.90 18.43 19.95
CA GLN A 486 -8.95 17.41 18.90
C GLN A 486 -8.55 17.98 17.52
N LEU A 487 -8.93 19.23 17.22
CA LEU A 487 -8.62 19.89 15.94
C LEU A 487 -7.18 20.37 15.90
N VAL A 488 -6.61 20.77 17.04
CA VAL A 488 -5.18 21.09 17.17
C VAL A 488 -4.33 19.84 16.94
N TYR A 489 -4.69 18.70 17.55
CA TYR A 489 -4.06 17.41 17.28
C TYR A 489 -4.07 17.07 15.78
N HIS A 490 -5.21 17.21 15.09
CA HIS A 490 -5.28 16.92 13.65
C HIS A 490 -4.52 17.92 12.77
N ALA A 491 -4.41 19.18 13.18
CA ALA A 491 -3.60 20.20 12.50
C ALA A 491 -2.09 19.90 12.64
N LEU A 492 -1.61 19.54 13.84
CA LEU A 492 -0.23 19.12 14.06
C LEU A 492 0.09 17.83 13.31
N GLN A 493 -0.81 16.84 13.32
CA GLN A 493 -0.64 15.60 12.57
C GLN A 493 -0.62 15.84 11.05
N LEU A 494 -1.40 16.80 10.56
CA LEU A 494 -1.35 17.21 9.15
C LEU A 494 0.01 17.83 8.79
N LEU A 495 0.58 18.68 9.66
CA LEU A 495 1.92 19.23 9.45
C LEU A 495 3.00 18.14 9.46
N ALA A 496 2.92 17.18 10.39
CA ALA A 496 3.84 16.05 10.45
C ALA A 496 3.78 15.16 9.19
N TYR A 497 2.58 14.81 8.71
CA TYR A 497 2.42 14.07 7.45
C TYR A 497 2.79 14.90 6.22
N THR A 498 2.64 16.24 6.26
CA THR A 498 3.09 17.13 5.17
C THR A 498 4.61 17.11 5.08
N ALA A 499 5.32 17.27 6.20
CA ALA A 499 6.77 17.15 6.24
C ALA A 499 7.23 15.77 5.75
N LEU A 500 6.63 14.69 6.26
CA LEU A 500 6.98 13.32 5.90
C LEU A 500 6.77 13.04 4.40
N GLY A 501 5.66 13.51 3.82
CA GLY A 501 5.36 13.36 2.39
C GLY A 501 6.22 14.26 1.49
N ILE A 502 6.68 15.41 1.97
CA ILE A 502 7.65 16.26 1.26
C ILE A 502 9.02 15.56 1.17
N LEU A 503 9.45 14.92 2.25
CA LEU A 503 10.76 14.25 2.32
C LEU A 503 10.83 12.96 1.50
N ILE A 504 9.74 12.19 1.44
CA ILE A 504 9.69 10.90 0.74
C ILE A 504 8.36 10.77 -0.02
N MET A 505 8.43 10.74 -1.35
CA MET A 505 7.27 10.64 -2.25
C MET A 505 6.27 9.53 -1.89
N ARG A 506 6.74 8.32 -1.54
CA ARG A 506 5.84 7.20 -1.14
C ARG A 506 5.02 7.50 0.12
N LEU A 507 5.46 8.39 1.01
CA LEU A 507 4.78 8.66 2.29
C LEU A 507 3.60 9.65 2.15
N LYS A 508 3.34 10.18 0.95
CA LYS A 508 2.10 10.92 0.66
C LYS A 508 0.81 10.09 0.87
N LEU A 509 0.93 8.76 0.89
CA LEU A 509 -0.09 7.79 1.32
C LEU A 509 -0.73 8.15 2.69
N PHE A 510 0.00 8.80 3.59
CA PHE A 510 -0.54 9.26 4.88
C PHE A 510 -1.11 10.68 4.81
N LEU A 511 -0.50 11.52 3.97
CA LEU A 511 -0.92 12.91 3.78
C LEU A 511 -2.28 13.02 3.09
N THR A 512 -2.45 12.42 1.90
CA THR A 512 -3.64 12.65 1.06
C THR A 512 -4.94 12.18 1.75
N PRO A 513 -5.03 10.98 2.34
CA PRO A 513 -6.26 10.56 3.00
C PRO A 513 -6.53 11.31 4.31
N HIS A 514 -5.49 11.77 5.03
CA HIS A 514 -5.68 12.67 6.17
C HIS A 514 -6.18 14.05 5.72
N MET A 515 -5.74 14.56 4.56
CA MET A 515 -6.35 15.73 3.92
C MET A 515 -7.83 15.50 3.56
N CYS A 516 -8.21 14.32 3.05
CA CYS A 516 -9.62 13.97 2.80
C CYS A 516 -10.47 13.92 4.08
N VAL A 517 -9.89 13.48 5.21
CA VAL A 517 -10.54 13.55 6.53
C VAL A 517 -10.68 15.00 6.98
N MET A 518 -9.63 15.81 6.86
CA MET A 518 -9.65 17.23 7.21
C MET A 518 -10.65 18.02 6.36
N ALA A 519 -10.83 17.67 5.09
CA ALA A 519 -11.84 18.28 4.22
C ALA A 519 -13.27 18.13 4.75
N SER A 520 -13.60 17.08 5.52
CA SER A 520 -14.91 16.94 6.17
C SER A 520 -15.28 18.10 7.10
N LEU A 521 -14.28 18.79 7.66
CA LEU A 521 -14.46 19.91 8.59
C LEU A 521 -15.09 21.13 7.93
N ILE A 522 -15.14 21.22 6.60
CA ILE A 522 -15.96 22.23 5.91
C ILE A 522 -17.45 22.10 6.29
N CYS A 523 -17.91 20.89 6.64
CA CYS A 523 -19.26 20.63 7.13
C CYS A 523 -19.45 20.93 8.63
N SER A 524 -18.38 21.30 9.36
CA SER A 524 -18.42 21.47 10.81
C SER A 524 -19.04 22.81 11.22
N ARG A 525 -20.19 22.74 11.88
CA ARG A 525 -20.84 23.92 12.51
C ARG A 525 -19.98 24.58 13.60
N GLN A 526 -19.03 23.86 14.19
CA GLN A 526 -18.14 24.41 15.23
C GLN A 526 -17.11 25.39 14.66
N LEU A 527 -16.68 25.18 13.42
CA LEU A 527 -15.74 26.06 12.71
C LEU A 527 -16.47 27.16 11.95
N PHE A 528 -17.42 26.77 11.07
CA PHE A 528 -18.08 27.68 10.13
C PHE A 528 -19.46 28.17 10.58
N GLY A 529 -19.72 28.17 11.90
CA GLY A 529 -21.00 28.61 12.48
C GLY A 529 -21.47 29.99 11.99
N TRP A 530 -20.56 30.97 11.84
CA TRP A 530 -20.92 32.31 11.35
C TRP A 530 -21.47 32.30 9.91
N LEU A 531 -20.93 31.42 9.06
CA LEU A 531 -21.29 31.30 7.65
C LEU A 531 -22.65 30.60 7.52
N PHE A 532 -22.84 29.58 8.34
CA PHE A 532 -24.05 28.77 8.42
C PHE A 532 -25.25 29.45 9.09
N CYS A 533 -25.05 30.58 9.77
CA CYS A 533 -26.13 31.48 10.17
C CYS A 533 -26.67 32.33 9.01
N LYS A 534 -25.89 32.55 7.94
CA LYS A 534 -26.28 33.38 6.78
C LYS A 534 -26.70 32.56 5.55
N VAL A 535 -26.14 31.37 5.36
CA VAL A 535 -26.39 30.51 4.19
C VAL A 535 -26.66 29.07 4.64
N HIS A 536 -27.61 28.39 4.00
CA HIS A 536 -27.94 27.01 4.35
C HIS A 536 -26.70 26.09 4.20
N PRO A 537 -26.28 25.36 5.25
CA PRO A 537 -25.01 24.61 5.24
C PRO A 537 -24.87 23.62 4.09
N GLY A 538 -25.98 22.95 3.75
CA GLY A 538 -26.00 21.97 2.66
C GLY A 538 -25.70 22.60 1.30
N ALA A 539 -26.12 23.85 1.04
CA ALA A 539 -25.92 24.50 -0.25
C ALA A 539 -24.44 24.84 -0.50
N VAL A 540 -23.74 25.37 0.52
CA VAL A 540 -22.30 25.65 0.44
C VAL A 540 -21.50 24.37 0.22
N VAL A 541 -21.81 23.30 0.97
CA VAL A 541 -21.13 22.00 0.83
C VAL A 541 -21.40 21.37 -0.54
N LEU A 542 -22.64 21.44 -1.05
CA LEU A 542 -22.99 20.94 -2.38
C LEU A 542 -22.30 21.73 -3.49
N ALA A 543 -22.19 23.06 -3.39
CA ALA A 543 -21.49 23.88 -4.37
C ALA A 543 -19.99 23.56 -4.42
N VAL A 544 -19.33 23.37 -3.26
CA VAL A 544 -17.93 22.94 -3.20
C VAL A 544 -17.77 21.52 -3.78
N LEU A 545 -18.65 20.57 -3.43
CA LEU A 545 -18.62 19.22 -4.00
C LEU A 545 -18.84 19.21 -5.52
N ALA A 546 -19.74 20.05 -6.03
CA ALA A 546 -19.95 20.19 -7.48
C ALA A 546 -18.67 20.68 -8.17
N ALA A 547 -18.01 21.73 -7.64
CA ALA A 547 -16.73 22.20 -8.17
C ALA A 547 -15.63 21.13 -8.12
N MET A 548 -15.52 20.39 -7.01
CA MET A 548 -14.58 19.26 -6.88
C MET A 548 -14.86 18.14 -7.90
N SER A 549 -16.14 17.89 -8.21
CA SER A 549 -16.55 16.82 -9.12
C SER A 549 -16.15 17.04 -10.57
N ILE A 550 -15.90 18.28 -11.01
CA ILE A 550 -15.49 18.59 -12.39
C ILE A 550 -14.15 17.91 -12.69
N GLN A 551 -13.10 18.23 -11.92
CA GLN A 551 -11.80 17.55 -12.07
C GLN A 551 -11.83 16.12 -11.51
N GLY A 552 -12.59 15.88 -10.44
CA GLY A 552 -12.67 14.57 -9.80
C GLY A 552 -13.25 13.47 -10.70
N SER A 553 -14.29 13.78 -11.48
CA SER A 553 -14.86 12.86 -12.47
C SER A 553 -13.92 12.63 -13.65
N ALA A 554 -13.26 13.68 -14.15
CA ALA A 554 -12.24 13.55 -15.20
C ALA A 554 -11.07 12.65 -14.76
N ASN A 555 -10.63 12.74 -13.50
CA ASN A 555 -9.62 11.85 -12.93
C ASN A 555 -10.11 10.38 -12.91
N LEU A 556 -11.32 10.13 -12.39
CA LEU A 556 -11.90 8.79 -12.32
C LEU A 556 -12.12 8.18 -13.71
N GLN A 557 -12.64 8.94 -14.66
CA GLN A 557 -12.81 8.50 -16.05
C GLN A 557 -11.47 8.20 -16.71
N THR A 558 -10.44 9.02 -16.45
CA THR A 558 -9.07 8.72 -16.91
C THR A 558 -8.57 7.39 -16.34
N GLN A 559 -8.85 7.09 -15.06
CA GLN A 559 -8.45 5.83 -14.43
C GLN A 559 -9.23 4.62 -14.96
N TRP A 560 -10.55 4.71 -15.14
CA TRP A 560 -11.36 3.62 -15.71
C TRP A 560 -11.02 3.32 -17.18
N ASN A 561 -10.59 4.34 -17.94
CA ASN A 561 -10.15 4.21 -19.32
C ASN A 561 -8.70 3.65 -19.45
N ILE A 562 -7.99 3.39 -18.35
CA ILE A 562 -6.71 2.64 -18.42
C ILE A 562 -7.06 1.19 -18.70
N VAL A 563 -6.96 0.81 -19.98
CA VAL A 563 -7.00 -0.60 -20.40
C VAL A 563 -5.56 -1.04 -20.70
N GLY A 564 -5.15 -2.11 -20.05
CA GLY A 564 -3.85 -2.75 -20.14
C GLY A 564 -3.95 -4.27 -20.04
N GLU A 565 -2.94 -4.93 -20.60
CA GLU A 565 -2.76 -6.38 -20.54
C GLU A 565 -1.36 -6.61 -19.98
N PHE A 566 -1.22 -7.53 -19.02
CA PHE A 566 0.09 -7.92 -18.52
C PHE A 566 0.71 -8.94 -19.48
N SER A 567 1.85 -8.59 -20.08
CA SER A 567 2.69 -9.53 -20.82
C SER A 567 4.17 -9.30 -20.48
N ASN A 568 4.92 -10.37 -20.30
CA ASN A 568 6.37 -10.34 -20.08
C ASN A 568 7.05 -11.64 -20.57
N LEU A 569 6.89 -11.95 -21.87
CA LEU A 569 7.45 -13.14 -22.50
C LEU A 569 8.95 -13.39 -22.15
N PRO A 570 9.86 -12.40 -22.14
CA PRO A 570 11.26 -12.64 -21.79
C PRO A 570 11.48 -13.13 -20.35
N GLN A 571 10.57 -12.76 -19.42
CA GLN A 571 10.63 -13.29 -18.05
C GLN A 571 10.00 -14.68 -17.95
N GLU A 572 8.99 -14.96 -18.76
CA GLU A 572 8.35 -16.27 -18.84
C GLU A 572 9.33 -17.33 -19.34
N GLU A 573 9.95 -17.10 -20.51
CA GLU A 573 11.00 -17.95 -21.09
C GLU A 573 12.12 -18.26 -20.09
N LEU A 574 12.57 -17.24 -19.35
CA LEU A 574 13.59 -17.39 -18.31
C LEU A 574 13.11 -18.32 -17.19
N ILE A 575 11.89 -18.14 -16.68
CA ILE A 575 11.36 -18.95 -15.58
C ILE A 575 11.08 -20.39 -16.04
N GLU A 576 10.59 -20.58 -17.26
CA GLU A 576 10.42 -21.92 -17.85
C GLU A 576 11.77 -22.62 -18.04
N TRP A 577 12.77 -21.93 -18.61
CA TRP A 577 14.12 -22.47 -18.73
C TRP A 577 14.72 -22.83 -17.36
N ILE A 578 14.55 -22.00 -16.33
CA ILE A 578 15.00 -22.34 -14.96
C ILE A 578 14.30 -23.62 -14.48
N LYS A 579 12.98 -23.74 -14.67
CA LYS A 579 12.20 -24.90 -14.21
C LYS A 579 12.61 -26.21 -14.88
N TYR A 580 12.83 -26.22 -16.19
CA TYR A 580 13.11 -27.42 -16.97
C TYR A 580 14.60 -27.75 -17.14
N SER A 581 15.48 -26.74 -17.21
CA SER A 581 16.90 -26.93 -17.55
C SER A 581 17.85 -26.94 -16.34
N THR A 582 17.39 -26.54 -15.14
CA THR A 582 18.25 -26.43 -13.94
C THR A 582 17.79 -27.34 -12.81
N LYS A 583 18.72 -27.81 -11.98
CA LYS A 583 18.41 -28.68 -10.83
C LYS A 583 17.58 -27.92 -9.76
N PRO A 584 16.74 -28.60 -8.95
CA PRO A 584 15.92 -27.95 -7.92
C PRO A 584 16.72 -27.20 -6.84
N ASP A 585 17.95 -27.63 -6.58
CA ASP A 585 18.90 -27.07 -5.62
C ASP A 585 19.81 -25.98 -6.22
N ALA A 586 19.71 -25.70 -7.52
CA ALA A 586 20.54 -24.70 -8.19
C ALA A 586 20.31 -23.28 -7.64
N VAL A 587 21.38 -22.63 -7.22
CA VAL A 587 21.36 -21.34 -6.51
C VAL A 587 21.49 -20.17 -7.49
N PHE A 588 20.57 -19.21 -7.38
CA PHE A 588 20.51 -18.03 -8.24
C PHE A 588 20.88 -16.72 -7.51
N ALA A 589 21.53 -15.82 -8.25
CA ALA A 589 21.75 -14.43 -7.85
C ALA A 589 21.43 -13.47 -9.01
N GLY A 590 21.13 -12.21 -8.69
CA GLY A 590 20.86 -11.17 -9.70
C GLY A 590 20.11 -9.98 -9.11
N ALA A 591 19.39 -9.23 -9.95
CA ALA A 591 18.59 -8.12 -9.45
C ALA A 591 17.44 -8.60 -8.55
N MET A 592 17.21 -7.92 -7.43
CA MET A 592 16.20 -8.29 -6.43
C MET A 592 14.79 -8.57 -7.00
N PRO A 593 14.25 -7.79 -7.98
CA PRO A 593 12.90 -8.05 -8.53
C PRO A 593 12.78 -9.42 -9.18
N THR A 594 13.85 -9.84 -9.88
CA THR A 594 13.91 -11.08 -10.62
C THR A 594 14.11 -12.26 -9.67
N MET A 595 14.96 -12.11 -8.64
CA MET A 595 15.12 -13.13 -7.59
C MET A 595 13.80 -13.46 -6.86
N ALA A 596 12.96 -12.46 -6.57
CA ALA A 596 11.64 -12.71 -6.00
C ALA A 596 10.72 -13.52 -6.93
N SER A 597 10.86 -13.35 -8.25
CA SER A 597 10.08 -14.06 -9.27
C SER A 597 10.58 -15.50 -9.45
N VAL A 598 11.91 -15.68 -9.48
CA VAL A 598 12.56 -17.01 -9.50
C VAL A 598 12.16 -17.84 -8.28
N LYS A 599 12.19 -17.23 -7.08
CA LYS A 599 11.73 -17.91 -5.86
C LYS A 599 10.24 -18.29 -5.94
N LEU A 600 9.37 -17.39 -6.38
CA LEU A 600 7.91 -17.62 -6.41
C LEU A 600 7.50 -18.72 -7.41
N SER A 601 8.01 -18.64 -8.64
CA SER A 601 7.50 -19.42 -9.77
C SER A 601 8.36 -20.62 -10.16
N ALA A 602 9.67 -20.60 -9.84
CA ALA A 602 10.58 -21.72 -10.04
C ALA A 602 11.01 -22.44 -8.76
N LEU A 603 10.68 -21.90 -7.57
CA LEU A 603 11.01 -22.47 -6.25
C LEU A 603 12.50 -22.80 -6.05
N ARG A 604 13.40 -22.07 -6.73
CA ARG A 604 14.85 -22.23 -6.61
C ARG A 604 15.42 -21.39 -5.45
N PRO A 605 16.52 -21.83 -4.81
CA PRO A 605 17.27 -21.01 -3.85
C PRO A 605 17.77 -19.71 -4.47
N VAL A 606 17.65 -18.61 -3.73
CA VAL A 606 18.18 -17.29 -4.10
C VAL A 606 19.08 -16.72 -3.01
N VAL A 607 20.09 -15.95 -3.42
CA VAL A 607 21.11 -15.35 -2.54
C VAL A 607 20.68 -14.00 -1.97
N ASN A 608 19.87 -13.24 -2.70
CA ASN A 608 19.45 -11.87 -2.37
C ASN A 608 18.00 -11.60 -2.79
N HIS A 609 17.33 -10.64 -2.14
CA HIS A 609 15.89 -10.39 -2.35
C HIS A 609 15.45 -8.94 -2.02
N PRO A 610 14.23 -8.51 -2.42
CA PRO A 610 13.76 -7.12 -2.27
C PRO A 610 13.65 -6.53 -0.86
N HIS A 611 13.59 -7.35 0.19
CA HIS A 611 13.54 -6.87 1.57
C HIS A 611 14.95 -6.51 2.10
N TYR A 612 15.49 -5.39 1.63
CA TYR A 612 16.87 -4.89 1.85
C TYR A 612 17.16 -4.31 3.25
N GLU A 613 16.29 -4.53 4.23
CA GLU A 613 16.38 -3.86 5.54
C GLU A 613 17.51 -4.38 6.46
N ASP A 614 17.93 -5.65 6.33
CA ASP A 614 18.95 -6.29 7.18
C ASP A 614 20.40 -6.01 6.75
N ALA A 615 21.29 -5.72 7.72
CA ALA A 615 22.70 -5.44 7.43
C ALA A 615 23.46 -6.58 6.72
N GLY A 616 23.22 -7.84 7.08
CA GLY A 616 23.87 -9.00 6.45
C GLY A 616 23.43 -9.20 4.99
N LEU A 617 22.13 -9.06 4.72
CA LEU A 617 21.59 -9.09 3.37
C LEU A 617 22.08 -7.91 2.51
N ARG A 618 22.24 -6.71 3.09
CA ARG A 618 22.82 -5.55 2.39
C ARG A 618 24.23 -5.86 1.89
N ALA A 619 25.08 -6.41 2.76
CA ALA A 619 26.43 -6.85 2.38
C ALA A 619 26.42 -7.92 1.26
N ARG A 620 25.57 -8.95 1.37
CA ARG A 620 25.43 -10.01 0.35
C ARG A 620 24.93 -9.47 -0.99
N THR A 621 23.94 -8.60 -0.97
CA THR A 621 23.42 -7.94 -2.18
C THR A 621 24.47 -7.04 -2.82
N LYS A 622 25.25 -6.30 -2.03
CA LYS A 622 26.35 -5.47 -2.53
C LYS A 622 27.38 -6.32 -3.28
N ILE A 623 27.69 -7.53 -2.81
CA ILE A 623 28.49 -8.50 -3.58
C ILE A 623 27.80 -8.86 -4.91
N VAL A 624 26.52 -9.26 -4.89
CA VAL A 624 25.76 -9.59 -6.11
C VAL A 624 25.76 -8.42 -7.12
N TYR A 625 25.52 -7.20 -6.64
CA TYR A 625 25.46 -5.99 -7.48
C TYR A 625 26.84 -5.51 -7.94
N SER A 626 27.94 -6.08 -7.46
CA SER A 626 29.29 -5.78 -7.97
C SER A 626 29.49 -6.20 -9.43
N MET A 627 28.62 -7.06 -9.97
CA MET A 627 28.53 -7.35 -11.41
C MET A 627 28.31 -6.08 -12.26
N TYR A 628 27.61 -5.08 -11.70
CA TYR A 628 27.34 -3.79 -12.35
C TYR A 628 28.41 -2.72 -12.08
N SER A 629 29.51 -3.08 -11.40
CA SER A 629 30.64 -2.20 -11.12
C SER A 629 31.64 -2.16 -12.29
N ARG A 630 32.83 -1.59 -12.06
CA ARG A 630 33.97 -1.57 -12.99
C ARG A 630 35.12 -2.50 -12.54
N LYS A 631 34.85 -3.43 -11.61
CA LYS A 631 35.80 -4.45 -11.13
C LYS A 631 36.15 -5.48 -12.21
N ALA A 632 37.23 -6.22 -11.97
CA ALA A 632 37.62 -7.33 -12.84
C ALA A 632 36.61 -8.50 -12.73
N ALA A 633 36.37 -9.20 -13.84
CA ALA A 633 35.46 -10.34 -13.90
C ALA A 633 35.85 -11.47 -12.94
N GLU A 634 37.16 -11.73 -12.80
CA GLU A 634 37.71 -12.74 -11.88
C GLU A 634 37.41 -12.43 -10.41
N GLU A 635 37.53 -11.17 -10.00
CA GLU A 635 37.23 -10.73 -8.63
C GLU A 635 35.75 -10.97 -8.30
N VAL A 636 34.86 -10.55 -9.20
CA VAL A 636 33.41 -10.74 -9.04
C VAL A 636 33.03 -12.23 -9.05
N LYS A 637 33.64 -13.04 -9.95
CA LYS A 637 33.47 -14.50 -9.96
C LYS A 637 33.82 -15.11 -8.60
N ARG A 638 34.97 -14.73 -8.03
CA ARG A 638 35.46 -15.24 -6.74
C ARG A 638 34.51 -14.91 -5.59
N GLU A 639 33.95 -13.69 -5.53
CA GLU A 639 32.97 -13.33 -4.50
C GLU A 639 31.60 -14.03 -4.70
N LEU A 640 31.19 -14.32 -5.93
CA LEU A 640 29.97 -15.11 -6.21
C LEU A 640 30.13 -16.57 -5.79
N ILE A 641 31.31 -17.18 -5.98
CA ILE A 641 31.63 -18.53 -5.51
C ILE A 641 31.58 -18.60 -3.97
N LYS A 642 32.08 -17.58 -3.25
CA LYS A 642 31.93 -17.51 -1.78
C LYS A 642 30.47 -17.48 -1.30
N LEU A 643 29.55 -17.00 -2.13
CA LEU A 643 28.11 -17.01 -1.85
C LEU A 643 27.41 -18.28 -2.36
N GLN A 644 28.16 -19.24 -2.91
CA GLN A 644 27.66 -20.51 -3.47
C GLN A 644 26.64 -20.30 -4.59
N VAL A 645 26.83 -19.27 -5.43
CA VAL A 645 25.99 -19.01 -6.61
C VAL A 645 26.37 -19.97 -7.73
N ASN A 646 25.40 -20.69 -8.30
CA ASN A 646 25.62 -21.48 -9.52
C ASN A 646 25.30 -20.66 -10.77
N TYR A 647 24.22 -19.86 -10.72
CA TYR A 647 23.74 -19.08 -11.86
C TYR A 647 23.51 -17.62 -11.49
N TYR A 648 24.13 -16.71 -12.25
CA TYR A 648 23.89 -15.27 -12.16
C TYR A 648 22.99 -14.80 -13.30
N ILE A 649 21.87 -14.15 -12.98
CA ILE A 649 20.95 -13.57 -13.96
C ILE A 649 21.34 -12.12 -14.22
N LEU A 650 21.94 -11.86 -15.38
CA LEU A 650 22.33 -10.53 -15.82
C LEU A 650 21.20 -9.87 -16.63
N GLU A 651 20.73 -8.73 -16.12
CA GLU A 651 19.79 -7.84 -16.82
C GLU A 651 20.55 -6.65 -17.42
N GLU A 652 20.55 -6.51 -18.75
CA GLU A 652 21.24 -5.42 -19.46
C GLU A 652 20.67 -4.04 -19.08
N SER A 653 19.38 -3.96 -18.77
CA SER A 653 18.73 -2.69 -18.43
C SER A 653 19.40 -1.98 -17.25
N TRP A 654 19.94 -2.69 -16.26
CA TRP A 654 20.63 -2.08 -15.11
C TRP A 654 22.04 -1.56 -15.42
N CYS A 655 22.66 -2.01 -16.51
CA CYS A 655 23.95 -1.49 -16.97
C CYS A 655 23.83 -0.10 -17.59
N ILE A 656 22.77 0.12 -18.37
CA ILE A 656 22.60 1.31 -19.23
C ILE A 656 21.67 2.34 -18.57
N ARG A 657 20.72 1.90 -17.73
CA ARG A 657 19.72 2.78 -17.11
C ARG A 657 20.37 3.84 -16.22
N ARG A 658 20.07 5.09 -16.53
CA ARG A 658 20.46 6.28 -15.77
C ARG A 658 19.21 7.10 -15.48
N SER A 659 18.76 7.15 -14.21
CA SER A 659 17.56 7.92 -13.84
C SER A 659 17.85 9.43 -13.76
N LYS A 660 19.05 9.77 -13.29
CA LYS A 660 19.61 11.13 -13.14
C LYS A 660 21.13 11.07 -13.36
N PRO A 661 21.83 12.20 -13.60
CA PRO A 661 23.29 12.24 -13.56
C PRO A 661 23.82 11.73 -12.20
N GLY A 662 24.79 10.82 -12.20
CA GLY A 662 25.30 10.17 -10.97
C GLY A 662 24.43 9.04 -10.42
N CYS A 663 23.44 8.55 -11.19
CA CYS A 663 22.46 7.54 -10.75
C CYS A 663 22.28 6.36 -11.74
N SER A 664 23.30 6.06 -12.56
CA SER A 664 23.44 4.71 -13.14
C SER A 664 24.19 3.77 -12.19
N MET A 665 24.00 2.46 -12.31
CA MET A 665 24.67 1.51 -11.40
C MET A 665 26.21 1.61 -11.39
N PRO A 666 26.90 1.82 -12.53
CA PRO A 666 28.34 2.07 -12.51
C PRO A 666 28.72 3.37 -11.78
N GLU A 667 27.95 4.46 -11.95
CA GLU A 667 28.20 5.73 -11.25
C GLU A 667 27.99 5.61 -9.72
N ILE A 668 27.04 4.79 -9.28
CA ILE A 668 26.82 4.50 -7.86
C ILE A 668 28.00 3.70 -7.29
N TRP A 669 28.54 2.76 -8.06
CA TRP A 669 29.76 2.02 -7.72
C TRP A 669 31.02 2.88 -7.71
N ASP A 670 31.14 3.88 -8.59
CA ASP A 670 32.30 4.78 -8.64
C ASP A 670 32.49 5.60 -7.35
N VAL A 671 31.44 5.74 -6.52
CA VAL A 671 31.51 6.38 -5.19
C VAL A 671 32.07 5.43 -4.13
N GLU A 672 31.83 4.13 -4.27
CA GLU A 672 32.26 3.08 -3.34
C GLU A 672 33.66 2.54 -3.69
N ASP A 673 33.97 2.46 -4.98
CA ASP A 673 35.23 1.95 -5.53
C ASP A 673 35.85 2.99 -6.50
N PRO A 674 36.41 4.09 -5.98
CA PRO A 674 37.01 5.14 -6.80
C PRO A 674 38.30 4.67 -7.51
N ALA A 675 38.90 3.55 -7.09
CA ALA A 675 40.11 3.00 -7.72
C ALA A 675 39.83 2.35 -9.09
N ASN A 676 38.59 1.89 -9.32
CA ASN A 676 38.14 1.36 -10.60
C ASN A 676 37.35 2.36 -11.45
N ALA A 677 37.15 3.59 -10.96
CA ALA A 677 36.44 4.64 -11.68
C ALA A 677 37.06 4.92 -13.07
N GLY A 678 36.21 5.10 -14.08
CA GLY A 678 36.63 5.38 -15.46
C GLY A 678 36.94 4.14 -16.33
N LYS A 679 37.16 2.94 -15.75
CA LYS A 679 37.26 1.68 -16.52
C LYS A 679 35.92 1.32 -17.20
N PRO A 680 35.88 0.50 -18.27
CA PRO A 680 34.61 0.02 -18.82
C PRO A 680 33.81 -0.77 -17.75
N PRO A 681 32.48 -0.57 -17.61
CA PRO A 681 31.66 -1.35 -16.69
C PRO A 681 31.69 -2.84 -17.03
N LEU A 682 31.86 -3.70 -16.02
CA LEU A 682 32.00 -5.15 -16.18
C LEU A 682 30.82 -5.74 -16.94
N CYS A 683 29.59 -5.37 -16.57
CA CYS A 683 28.42 -5.93 -17.22
C CYS A 683 28.29 -5.57 -18.71
N ASN A 684 28.82 -4.43 -19.17
CA ASN A 684 28.88 -4.09 -20.60
C ASN A 684 29.86 -4.98 -21.37
N LEU A 685 30.88 -5.52 -20.68
CA LEU A 685 31.78 -6.54 -21.24
C LEU A 685 31.03 -7.88 -21.32
N LEU A 686 30.45 -8.32 -20.20
CA LEU A 686 29.75 -9.62 -20.09
C LEU A 686 28.52 -9.76 -20.99
N VAL A 687 27.83 -8.67 -21.33
CA VAL A 687 26.76 -8.67 -22.35
C VAL A 687 27.33 -9.06 -23.71
N LYS A 688 28.53 -8.56 -24.08
CA LYS A 688 29.19 -8.87 -25.36
C LYS A 688 29.87 -10.24 -25.36
N ASP A 689 30.77 -10.48 -24.42
CA ASP A 689 31.43 -11.77 -24.21
C ASP A 689 31.60 -12.03 -22.71
N SER A 690 31.19 -13.21 -22.27
CA SER A 690 31.25 -13.64 -20.87
C SER A 690 32.50 -14.46 -20.53
N LYS A 691 33.21 -14.96 -21.55
CA LYS A 691 34.38 -15.83 -21.40
C LYS A 691 35.65 -15.02 -21.06
N PRO A 692 36.66 -15.64 -20.41
CA PRO A 692 36.69 -17.03 -19.94
C PRO A 692 36.00 -17.25 -18.58
N HIS A 693 35.64 -16.19 -17.85
CA HIS A 693 35.23 -16.29 -16.44
C HIS A 693 33.82 -16.84 -16.21
N PHE A 694 32.90 -16.62 -17.17
CA PHE A 694 31.51 -17.07 -17.08
C PHE A 694 31.05 -17.72 -18.39
N THR A 695 30.27 -18.81 -18.29
CA THR A 695 29.66 -19.45 -19.46
C THR A 695 28.20 -18.98 -19.59
N THR A 696 27.82 -18.48 -20.76
CA THR A 696 26.42 -18.13 -21.03
C THR A 696 25.63 -19.40 -21.32
N VAL A 697 24.61 -19.70 -20.51
CA VAL A 697 23.78 -20.92 -20.61
C VAL A 697 22.35 -20.66 -21.09
N PHE A 698 21.89 -19.41 -20.98
CA PHE A 698 20.62 -18.94 -21.54
C PHE A 698 20.75 -17.45 -21.88
N GLN A 699 20.11 -17.01 -22.96
CA GLN A 699 20.03 -15.61 -23.34
C GLN A 699 18.75 -15.33 -24.13
N ASN A 700 18.05 -14.25 -23.78
CA ASN A 700 16.98 -13.67 -24.59
C ASN A 700 17.12 -12.15 -24.66
N SER A 701 16.06 -11.44 -25.04
CA SER A 701 16.07 -9.98 -25.29
C SER A 701 16.25 -9.11 -24.04
N VAL A 702 16.18 -9.66 -22.83
CA VAL A 702 16.28 -8.90 -21.57
C VAL A 702 17.26 -9.54 -20.58
N TYR A 703 17.34 -10.88 -20.57
CA TYR A 703 18.06 -11.65 -19.57
C TYR A 703 19.17 -12.50 -20.20
N LYS A 704 20.33 -12.51 -19.56
CA LYS A 704 21.46 -13.39 -19.89
C LYS A 704 21.86 -14.15 -18.63
N VAL A 705 21.73 -15.48 -18.64
CA VAL A 705 22.10 -16.33 -17.50
C VAL A 705 23.54 -16.81 -17.68
N LEU A 706 24.35 -16.49 -16.69
CA LEU A 706 25.76 -16.79 -16.59
C LEU A 706 25.97 -17.90 -15.58
N GLU A 707 26.54 -19.03 -16.01
CA GLU A 707 27.00 -20.10 -15.13
C GLU A 707 28.33 -19.70 -14.49
N VAL A 708 28.39 -19.85 -13.16
CA VAL A 708 29.55 -19.58 -12.32
C VAL A 708 30.28 -20.91 -12.14
N ILE A 709 31.27 -21.16 -13.00
CA ILE A 709 32.07 -22.39 -12.96
C ILE A 709 33.06 -22.32 -11.78
N GLU A 710 32.90 -23.22 -10.81
CA GLU A 710 33.95 -23.51 -9.82
C GLU A 710 35.16 -24.14 -10.54
N GLU A 711 36.37 -23.66 -10.20
CA GLU A 711 37.65 -24.11 -10.78
C GLU A 711 38.25 -25.31 -10.03
#